data_AF-A0A260ZXC3-F1
#
_entry.id   AF-A0A260ZXC3-F1
#
_cell.length_a   1.000
_cell.length_b   1.000
_cell.length_c   1.000
_cell.angle_alpha   90.00
_cell.angle_beta   90.00
_cell.angle_gamma   90.00
#
_symmetry.space_group_name_H-M   'P 1'
#
loop_
_entity.id
_entity.type
_entity.pdbx_description
1 polymer ?
#
loop_
_entity_poly.entity_id
_entity_poly.type
_entity_poly.pdbx_seq_one_letter_code
_entity_poly.pdbx_strand_id
1 'polypeptide(L)'
;INYSQYLYFQEMNPCSLSAFTRSLLFNRCSSLIHPYSRIAFFATAASPKVNVNVGTIGHIDHGKTTLTSAITRVQAKKGFAKHIKFDEIDKGKEEKKRGITINVAHIGYESPARRYSHTDCPGHSDFIKNMICGTSQMDVAVLVIAATDGVMEQTKEHLILAKQVGVKNMVIFINKADLVEEDVLDLVEIEARELLTIHGFNGDATPVIRGSALSALEGEDISCIDRLLEALDSLPEPDRNEKDTFVMPIGSKTAITGRGTVIVGTLERGVLKKGDKVEIKGDGQVLQTTASDIHVFGKSVKEVRAGDHCGVLCRGVKADTVKRGMWAGHPGAVTITNRVKVELYLLSEAENGRKIGIRTGFTDKMYCSTWDQVGRFDMSNELLMPGEHTSATVLLMKDMPLRKGMPFTLREGSSKTTIARGIISDLEDHMSGRVDEQLDDFLWGKTDCEKELELVRNCEDTSFRVAECDSSVADSLNRKVAGLHDTLDKQLRKGVETNLPRLLEQVPALQSLEDTLHSVQMRMTSVTNESNRLATVCDDLTMKLREQTRQLEATMSKRNMASDAQRCEELFESLEKRSDLVKKAEITAEIKEILNDNKNLRKIGWLKNMVDTKLKVAENEVRRSGAEELKRGLASLNSSMVISARRALRTLNCLDSELEVLLSSSVVDLDKKLIELSNASPEIANKSLPVVAASIQSHLEQASMLGDAYKKKFSEKLARLIRSRVPLDTPYALRFVQQLGRVFNSKGDNSPALNDSLRPLKNSLLTHSLSHLHKLVEENDFSTAHANAFVDLINSAMEEEHRKVDWDVDLSQKMSSNIEKCIEIIAKKLEANLHLQRDDLLLGDRLTANQMVNYRLIQTADGIMKRWPSESKSVAAVQKETLDAIVTEVKNSIRDIVARMHVETRGMTKSVAPYMIELLTYINHIDMHMAHVSRAVCHSHILSQIAEYVIDSFILNATLVRSHGSDERQLIVIDFSRLLEAVRSMEWPSKYGDTSRLLDLFGADVDVMLKVEGVKKSVLVQLLVSDSPSELLLPNQSVKWAPEDYVKWYEEHTEMEVLAFLNGLITSYNSSVISRGQQHYVENYPRIIKLLQDAS
;
A
#
# COMPACT_ATOMS: atom_id res chain seq x y z
N ILE A 1 -11.73 -19.40 -78.00
CA ILE A 1 -10.55 -18.53 -77.86
C ILE A 1 -10.52 -18.05 -76.41
N ASN A 2 -9.82 -18.57 -75.41
CA ASN A 2 -9.04 -19.78 -75.10
C ASN A 2 -9.29 -19.95 -73.57
N TYR A 3 -10.05 -20.95 -73.10
CA TYR A 3 -9.60 -22.29 -72.64
C TYR A 3 -8.35 -22.21 -71.73
N SER A 4 -8.39 -22.52 -70.43
CA SER A 4 -8.85 -23.73 -69.72
C SER A 4 -9.39 -23.39 -68.31
N GLN A 5 -10.53 -23.89 -67.82
CA GLN A 5 -10.83 -25.28 -67.38
C GLN A 5 -9.85 -25.76 -66.27
N TYR A 6 -10.20 -26.36 -65.14
CA TYR A 6 -11.41 -27.11 -64.76
C TYR A 6 -11.32 -27.55 -63.27
N LEU A 7 -12.47 -27.47 -62.56
CA LEU A 7 -13.09 -28.49 -61.69
C LEU A 7 -12.52 -28.79 -60.29
N TYR A 8 -13.29 -29.19 -59.25
CA TYR A 8 -14.69 -29.59 -59.01
C TYR A 8 -14.89 -29.31 -57.49
N PHE A 9 -15.84 -28.52 -56.98
CA PHE A 9 -17.28 -28.74 -56.80
C PHE A 9 -17.71 -29.97 -55.97
N GLN A 10 -18.79 -29.72 -55.21
CA GLN A 10 -19.79 -30.62 -54.60
C GLN A 10 -19.67 -30.79 -53.07
N GLU A 11 -20.71 -30.57 -52.24
CA GLU A 11 -22.14 -30.48 -52.53
C GLU A 11 -22.97 -30.00 -51.32
N MET A 12 -24.05 -29.25 -51.64
CA MET A 12 -25.44 -29.36 -51.13
C MET A 12 -25.76 -29.06 -49.64
N ASN A 13 -26.92 -28.52 -49.23
CA ASN A 13 -28.25 -28.42 -49.85
C ASN A 13 -29.13 -27.31 -49.19
N PRO A 14 -30.14 -26.77 -49.89
CA PRO A 14 -31.15 -25.81 -49.42
C PRO A 14 -32.59 -26.40 -49.28
N CYS A 15 -33.44 -25.79 -48.44
CA CYS A 15 -34.92 -25.78 -48.45
C CYS A 15 -35.36 -24.77 -47.37
N SER A 16 -36.07 -23.65 -47.61
CA SER A 16 -37.46 -23.46 -48.09
C SER A 16 -38.47 -24.31 -47.27
N LEU A 17 -39.63 -23.86 -46.80
CA LEU A 17 -40.41 -22.63 -46.89
C LEU A 17 -41.68 -22.85 -46.02
N SER A 18 -42.37 -21.78 -45.64
CA SER A 18 -43.78 -21.71 -45.15
C SER A 18 -44.06 -22.26 -43.74
N ALA A 19 -44.89 -21.65 -42.88
CA ALA A 19 -45.98 -20.69 -43.03
C ALA A 19 -45.99 -19.77 -41.78
N PHE A 20 -46.11 -18.44 -41.87
CA PHE A 20 -47.33 -17.64 -42.06
C PHE A 20 -48.54 -18.04 -41.18
N THR A 21 -49.10 -17.04 -40.47
CA THR A 21 -50.35 -17.02 -39.67
C THR A 21 -50.26 -17.69 -38.28
N ARG A 22 -50.77 -17.18 -37.15
CA ARG A 22 -51.80 -16.21 -36.72
C ARG A 22 -51.45 -15.88 -35.25
N SER A 23 -51.46 -14.63 -34.78
CA SER A 23 -52.58 -13.97 -34.06
C SER A 23 -51.89 -12.77 -33.35
N LEU A 24 -52.04 -11.48 -33.65
CA LEU A 24 -53.25 -10.64 -33.72
C LEU A 24 -54.15 -10.83 -32.49
N LEU A 25 -54.14 -9.87 -31.56
CA LEU A 25 -55.25 -8.95 -31.26
C LEU A 25 -55.14 -8.32 -29.85
N PHE A 26 -55.30 -6.97 -29.84
CA PHE A 26 -56.00 -6.12 -28.84
C PHE A 26 -55.35 -5.94 -27.46
N ASN A 27 -55.08 -4.73 -26.96
CA ASN A 27 -55.79 -3.43 -26.96
C ASN A 27 -54.73 -2.29 -26.81
N ARG A 28 -54.55 -1.28 -27.69
CA ARG A 28 -55.36 -0.05 -27.98
C ARG A 28 -56.30 0.34 -26.83
N CYS A 29 -56.16 1.49 -26.16
CA CYS A 29 -56.35 2.87 -26.64
C CYS A 29 -55.89 3.84 -25.51
N SER A 30 -54.98 4.80 -25.72
CA SER A 30 -55.17 6.17 -26.27
C SER A 30 -55.82 7.15 -25.25
N SER A 31 -55.37 8.39 -25.00
CA SER A 31 -54.34 9.24 -25.62
C SER A 31 -54.47 10.70 -25.13
N LEU A 32 -53.39 11.50 -25.29
CA LEU A 32 -53.32 12.96 -25.58
C LEU A 32 -53.34 13.92 -24.35
N ILE A 33 -52.46 14.94 -24.16
CA ILE A 33 -51.70 15.85 -25.07
C ILE A 33 -50.36 16.35 -24.43
N HIS A 34 -49.35 16.57 -25.28
CA HIS A 34 -47.94 17.08 -25.19
C HIS A 34 -47.75 18.59 -24.81
N PRO A 35 -46.54 19.24 -24.85
CA PRO A 35 -45.14 18.79 -25.13
C PRO A 35 -44.03 19.37 -24.19
N TYR A 36 -42.80 18.86 -24.26
CA TYR A 36 -41.56 19.62 -24.57
C TYR A 36 -40.33 18.68 -24.66
N SER A 37 -39.82 18.57 -25.90
CA SER A 37 -38.46 18.21 -26.35
C SER A 37 -37.52 17.39 -25.43
N ARG A 38 -37.37 16.10 -25.75
CA ARG A 38 -36.09 15.39 -25.57
C ARG A 38 -35.62 14.88 -26.93
N ILE A 39 -34.54 15.48 -27.41
CA ILE A 39 -33.80 15.01 -28.58
C ILE A 39 -33.20 13.65 -28.20
N ALA A 40 -33.72 12.59 -28.84
CA ALA A 40 -33.15 11.26 -28.77
C ALA A 40 -31.85 11.27 -29.59
N PHE A 41 -30.71 11.29 -28.89
CA PHE A 41 -29.45 10.87 -29.50
C PHE A 41 -29.58 9.37 -29.78
N PHE A 42 -29.72 9.01 -31.06
CA PHE A 42 -29.46 7.67 -31.53
C PHE A 42 -28.03 7.31 -31.11
N ALA A 43 -27.88 6.47 -30.10
CA ALA A 43 -26.62 5.82 -29.79
C ALA A 43 -26.33 4.85 -30.94
N THR A 44 -25.63 5.36 -31.94
CA THR A 44 -24.88 4.53 -32.89
C THR A 44 -24.06 3.54 -32.08
N ALA A 45 -24.29 2.25 -32.28
CA ALA A 45 -23.53 1.18 -31.65
C ALA A 45 -22.04 1.42 -31.92
N ALA A 46 -21.34 1.94 -30.91
CA ALA A 46 -19.92 2.24 -31.01
C ALA A 46 -19.16 0.94 -31.26
N SER A 47 -18.34 0.91 -32.31
CA SER A 47 -17.34 -0.13 -32.52
C SER A 47 -16.48 -0.28 -31.25
N PRO A 48 -16.14 -1.51 -30.82
CA PRO A 48 -15.34 -1.70 -29.61
C PRO A 48 -13.95 -1.06 -29.80
N LYS A 49 -13.61 -0.09 -28.94
CA LYS A 49 -12.26 0.52 -28.90
C LYS A 49 -11.23 -0.53 -28.50
N VAL A 50 -10.04 -0.48 -29.10
CA VAL A 50 -8.92 -1.38 -28.76
C VAL A 50 -8.41 -1.07 -27.35
N ASN A 51 -8.18 -2.11 -26.54
CA ASN A 51 -7.61 -1.97 -25.19
C ASN A 51 -6.09 -2.11 -25.23
N VAL A 52 -5.39 -1.14 -24.64
CA VAL A 52 -3.93 -1.13 -24.49
C VAL A 52 -3.59 -1.12 -23.00
N ASN A 53 -2.71 -2.03 -22.59
CA ASN A 53 -2.23 -2.09 -21.22
C ASN A 53 -1.01 -1.18 -21.08
N VAL A 54 -1.16 -0.18 -20.23
CA VAL A 54 -0.13 0.83 -19.95
C VAL A 54 0.29 0.68 -18.49
N GLY A 55 1.51 1.08 -18.13
CA GLY A 55 1.82 1.24 -16.71
C GLY A 55 3.01 2.15 -16.44
N THR A 56 3.06 2.69 -15.23
CA THR A 56 4.07 3.64 -14.78
C THR A 56 5.22 2.92 -14.08
N ILE A 57 6.43 3.18 -14.53
CA ILE A 57 7.67 2.67 -13.93
C ILE A 57 8.66 3.81 -13.69
N GLY A 58 9.52 3.67 -12.69
CA GLY A 58 10.56 4.65 -12.36
C GLY A 58 10.92 4.63 -10.87
N HIS A 59 11.92 5.42 -10.49
CA HIS A 59 12.42 5.55 -9.12
C HIS A 59 11.35 6.00 -8.11
N ILE A 60 11.57 5.74 -6.81
CA ILE A 60 10.72 6.24 -5.73
C ILE A 60 10.61 7.78 -5.81
N ASP A 61 9.47 8.34 -5.42
CA ASP A 61 9.22 9.79 -5.36
C ASP A 61 9.35 10.59 -6.67
N HIS A 62 9.52 9.91 -7.81
CA HIS A 62 9.41 10.54 -9.13
C HIS A 62 7.97 10.90 -9.54
N GLY A 63 6.97 10.52 -8.74
CA GLY A 63 5.57 10.92 -8.92
C GLY A 63 4.72 10.04 -9.85
N LYS A 64 5.02 8.73 -9.93
CA LYS A 64 4.24 7.73 -10.69
C LYS A 64 2.74 7.75 -10.35
N THR A 65 2.42 7.58 -9.07
CA THR A 65 1.03 7.53 -8.57
C THR A 65 0.33 8.87 -8.72
N THR A 66 1.05 9.98 -8.56
CA THR A 66 0.56 11.34 -8.83
C THR A 66 0.18 11.51 -10.29
N LEU A 67 1.03 11.06 -11.22
CA LEU A 67 0.76 11.06 -12.66
C LEU A 67 -0.49 10.23 -12.98
N THR A 68 -0.60 9.04 -12.41
CA THR A 68 -1.76 8.18 -12.59
C THR A 68 -3.06 8.85 -12.10
N SER A 69 -3.03 9.50 -10.93
CA SER A 69 -4.15 10.29 -10.42
C SER A 69 -4.49 11.46 -11.36
N ALA A 70 -3.49 12.17 -11.88
CA ALA A 70 -3.68 13.30 -12.79
C ALA A 70 -4.34 12.87 -14.11
N ILE A 71 -3.89 11.75 -14.71
CA ILE A 71 -4.50 11.18 -15.92
C ILE A 71 -5.99 10.92 -15.70
N THR A 72 -6.38 10.28 -14.58
CA THR A 72 -7.80 10.01 -14.31
C THR A 72 -8.62 11.28 -14.11
N ARG A 73 -8.04 12.35 -13.51
CA ARG A 73 -8.72 13.63 -13.30
C ARG A 73 -9.00 14.32 -14.62
N VAL A 74 -7.99 14.42 -15.49
CA VAL A 74 -8.10 15.07 -16.81
C VAL A 74 -9.11 14.34 -17.68
N GLN A 75 -9.02 13.01 -17.76
CA GLN A 75 -9.98 12.21 -18.53
C GLN A 75 -11.39 12.19 -17.93
N ALA A 76 -11.54 12.32 -16.60
CA ALA A 76 -12.84 12.45 -15.96
C ALA A 76 -13.54 13.77 -16.31
N LYS A 77 -12.80 14.90 -16.39
CA LYS A 77 -13.35 16.17 -16.89
C LYS A 77 -13.90 16.05 -18.31
N LYS A 78 -13.27 15.21 -19.14
CA LYS A 78 -13.71 14.90 -20.52
C LYS A 78 -14.78 13.81 -20.61
N GLY A 79 -15.20 13.21 -19.49
CA GLY A 79 -16.20 12.14 -19.44
C GLY A 79 -15.69 10.74 -19.82
N PHE A 80 -14.37 10.56 -19.98
CA PHE A 80 -13.74 9.31 -20.41
C PHE A 80 -13.18 8.45 -19.26
N ALA A 81 -13.24 8.93 -18.02
CA ALA A 81 -12.79 8.18 -16.85
C ALA A 81 -13.59 8.55 -15.59
N LYS A 82 -13.45 7.74 -14.55
CA LYS A 82 -13.82 8.15 -13.18
C LYS A 82 -12.57 8.68 -12.51
N HIS A 83 -12.62 9.87 -11.93
CA HIS A 83 -11.49 10.43 -11.19
C HIS A 83 -11.21 9.57 -9.95
N ILE A 84 -9.96 9.14 -9.80
CA ILE A 84 -9.46 8.38 -8.65
C ILE A 84 -8.40 9.25 -7.99
N LYS A 85 -8.58 9.55 -6.70
CA LYS A 85 -7.63 10.35 -5.92
C LYS A 85 -6.38 9.53 -5.59
N PHE A 86 -5.27 10.21 -5.33
CA PHE A 86 -4.02 9.61 -4.85
C PHE A 86 -4.22 8.60 -3.70
N ASP A 87 -4.96 8.97 -2.66
CA ASP A 87 -5.27 8.12 -1.48
C ASP A 87 -6.14 6.88 -1.80
N GLU A 88 -6.79 6.89 -2.97
CA GLU A 88 -7.55 5.77 -3.50
C GLU A 88 -6.72 4.91 -4.46
N ILE A 89 -5.53 5.32 -4.86
CA ILE A 89 -4.59 4.45 -5.57
C ILE A 89 -3.78 3.67 -4.52
N ASP A 90 -3.18 4.40 -3.58
CA ASP A 90 -2.46 3.84 -2.42
C ASP A 90 -3.43 3.55 -1.25
N LYS A 91 -4.29 2.54 -1.42
CA LYS A 91 -5.33 2.19 -0.43
C LYS A 91 -4.79 1.46 0.80
N GLY A 92 -3.61 0.87 0.74
CA GLY A 92 -3.05 0.03 1.79
C GLY A 92 -2.78 0.80 3.08
N LYS A 93 -3.11 0.22 4.24
CA LYS A 93 -2.80 0.83 5.55
C LYS A 93 -1.30 1.06 5.75
N GLU A 94 -0.48 0.19 5.16
CA GLU A 94 0.99 0.30 5.21
C GLU A 94 1.51 1.32 4.18
N GLU A 95 0.88 1.40 3.00
CA GLU A 95 1.18 2.39 1.95
C GLU A 95 0.97 3.81 2.46
N LYS A 96 -0.20 4.09 3.06
CA LYS A 96 -0.51 5.42 3.64
C LYS A 96 0.40 5.84 4.79
N LYS A 97 0.88 4.89 5.60
CA LYS A 97 1.78 5.18 6.72
C LYS A 97 3.20 5.47 6.27
N ARG A 98 3.66 4.84 5.18
CA ARG A 98 5.02 4.98 4.68
C ARG A 98 5.15 5.95 3.51
N GLY A 99 4.06 6.34 2.87
CA GLY A 99 4.06 7.21 1.69
C GLY A 99 4.63 6.56 0.44
N ILE A 100 4.64 5.23 0.35
CA ILE A 100 5.19 4.48 -0.80
C ILE A 100 4.18 3.44 -1.30
N THR A 101 4.07 3.30 -2.62
CA THR A 101 3.28 2.25 -3.27
C THR A 101 3.90 0.88 -3.01
N ILE A 102 3.10 -0.08 -2.52
CA ILE A 102 3.53 -1.44 -2.20
C ILE A 102 2.88 -2.43 -3.15
N ASN A 103 1.56 -2.31 -3.32
CA ASN A 103 0.74 -3.12 -4.19
C ASN A 103 0.53 -2.44 -5.54
N VAL A 104 0.36 -3.26 -6.57
CA VAL A 104 0.03 -2.76 -7.91
C VAL A 104 -1.43 -2.34 -7.94
N ALA A 105 -1.70 -1.13 -8.43
CA ALA A 105 -3.05 -0.62 -8.64
C ALA A 105 -3.41 -0.67 -10.13
N HIS A 106 -4.60 -1.17 -10.45
CA HIS A 106 -5.11 -1.22 -11.82
C HIS A 106 -6.26 -0.22 -12.00
N ILE A 107 -6.12 0.66 -12.98
CA ILE A 107 -6.99 1.82 -13.21
C ILE A 107 -7.40 1.86 -14.68
N GLY A 108 -8.68 2.07 -14.95
CA GLY A 108 -9.21 2.18 -16.30
C GLY A 108 -9.52 3.62 -16.68
N TYR A 109 -9.05 4.06 -17.84
CA TYR A 109 -9.47 5.31 -18.49
C TYR A 109 -9.54 5.11 -20.00
N GLU A 110 -10.19 6.03 -20.71
CA GLU A 110 -10.32 5.98 -22.17
C GLU A 110 -9.79 7.26 -22.80
N SER A 111 -9.34 7.19 -24.04
CA SER A 111 -9.20 8.33 -24.95
C SER A 111 -10.31 8.26 -26.02
N PRO A 112 -10.41 9.27 -26.91
CA PRO A 112 -11.28 9.16 -28.07
C PRO A 112 -10.94 7.94 -28.95
N ALA A 113 -9.67 7.58 -29.07
CA ALA A 113 -9.19 6.49 -29.93
C ALA A 113 -9.21 5.12 -29.24
N ARG A 114 -8.73 5.03 -27.99
CA ARG A 114 -8.39 3.76 -27.32
C ARG A 114 -8.93 3.66 -25.90
N ARG A 115 -8.95 2.43 -25.38
CA ARG A 115 -9.16 2.15 -23.97
C ARG A 115 -7.82 1.79 -23.33
N TYR A 116 -7.59 2.30 -22.12
CA TYR A 116 -6.36 2.07 -21.39
C TYR A 116 -6.63 1.35 -20.08
N SER A 117 -5.90 0.27 -19.87
CA SER A 117 -5.79 -0.41 -18.58
C SER A 117 -4.43 -0.09 -17.98
N HIS A 118 -4.42 0.86 -17.06
CA HIS A 118 -3.21 1.42 -16.46
C HIS A 118 -2.82 0.65 -15.20
N THR A 119 -1.55 0.28 -15.10
CA THR A 119 -0.97 -0.47 -13.99
C THR A 119 0.08 0.39 -13.30
N ASP A 120 -0.22 0.88 -12.09
CA ASP A 120 0.71 1.70 -11.29
C ASP A 120 1.67 0.77 -10.53
N CYS A 121 2.97 0.83 -10.85
CA CYS A 121 3.97 -0.04 -10.24
C CYS A 121 4.77 0.63 -9.11
N PRO A 122 5.13 -0.14 -8.06
CA PRO A 122 5.93 0.38 -6.97
C PRO A 122 7.36 0.73 -7.43
N GLY A 123 7.90 1.83 -6.87
CA GLY A 123 9.26 2.31 -7.16
C GLY A 123 10.36 1.66 -6.32
N HIS A 124 10.00 1.15 -5.14
CA HIS A 124 10.97 0.78 -4.12
C HIS A 124 11.58 -0.60 -4.35
N SER A 125 12.89 -0.75 -4.12
CA SER A 125 13.65 -1.98 -4.36
C SER A 125 13.07 -3.22 -3.66
N ASP A 126 12.58 -3.05 -2.43
CA ASP A 126 11.90 -4.11 -1.67
C ASP A 126 10.63 -4.68 -2.34
N PHE A 127 9.98 -3.93 -3.23
CA PHE A 127 8.70 -4.31 -3.83
C PHE A 127 8.81 -4.62 -5.33
N ILE A 128 10.02 -4.83 -5.85
CA ILE A 128 10.22 -5.14 -7.27
C ILE A 128 9.49 -6.43 -7.70
N LYS A 129 9.28 -7.39 -6.79
CA LYS A 129 8.45 -8.58 -7.09
C LYS A 129 7.05 -8.22 -7.61
N ASN A 130 6.47 -7.14 -7.08
CA ASN A 130 5.16 -6.66 -7.47
C ASN A 130 5.27 -5.87 -8.78
N MET A 131 6.35 -5.10 -8.96
CA MET A 131 6.65 -4.43 -10.23
C MET A 131 6.82 -5.42 -11.38
N ILE A 132 7.59 -6.51 -11.25
CA ILE A 132 7.80 -7.51 -12.31
C ILE A 132 6.47 -8.07 -12.80
N CYS A 133 5.57 -8.39 -11.88
CA CYS A 133 4.26 -8.93 -12.22
C CYS A 133 3.26 -7.89 -12.74
N GLY A 134 3.44 -6.62 -12.41
CA GLY A 134 2.69 -5.53 -13.05
C GLY A 134 3.18 -5.28 -14.47
N THR A 135 4.49 -5.26 -14.65
CA THR A 135 5.16 -4.99 -15.93
C THR A 135 4.92 -6.10 -16.95
N SER A 136 4.72 -7.35 -16.50
CA SER A 136 4.39 -8.46 -17.41
C SER A 136 3.02 -8.37 -18.08
N GLN A 137 2.19 -7.44 -17.62
CA GLN A 137 0.88 -7.17 -18.19
C GLN A 137 0.90 -5.96 -19.13
N MET A 138 2.01 -5.21 -19.20
CA MET A 138 2.09 -3.95 -19.96
C MET A 138 2.48 -4.19 -21.41
N ASP A 139 1.79 -3.54 -22.35
CA ASP A 139 2.22 -3.44 -23.74
C ASP A 139 3.15 -2.23 -23.93
N VAL A 140 2.85 -1.15 -23.18
CA VAL A 140 3.60 0.10 -23.19
C VAL A 140 3.91 0.51 -21.75
N ALA A 141 5.15 0.86 -21.45
CA ALA A 141 5.52 1.39 -20.14
C ALA A 141 5.82 2.90 -20.23
N VAL A 142 5.32 3.65 -19.25
CA VAL A 142 5.59 5.08 -19.06
C VAL A 142 6.70 5.21 -18.03
N LEU A 143 7.88 5.63 -18.47
CA LEU A 143 9.05 5.85 -17.63
C LEU A 143 8.98 7.26 -17.02
N VAL A 144 8.76 7.32 -15.71
CA VAL A 144 8.62 8.59 -14.98
C VAL A 144 9.96 8.97 -14.34
N ILE A 145 10.49 10.13 -14.75
CA ILE A 145 11.77 10.67 -14.28
C ILE A 145 11.52 12.05 -13.67
N ALA A 146 11.94 12.30 -12.43
CA ALA A 146 11.87 13.65 -11.87
C ALA A 146 13.00 14.51 -12.44
N ALA A 147 12.65 15.71 -12.93
CA ALA A 147 13.62 16.68 -13.44
C ALA A 147 14.65 17.11 -12.38
N THR A 148 14.26 17.11 -11.10
CA THR A 148 15.14 17.47 -9.97
C THR A 148 16.23 16.44 -9.70
N ASP A 149 15.93 15.16 -9.96
CA ASP A 149 16.73 14.03 -9.51
C ASP A 149 17.48 13.35 -10.67
N GLY A 150 16.96 13.48 -11.89
CA GLY A 150 17.53 12.88 -13.10
C GLY A 150 17.42 11.35 -13.11
N VAL A 151 18.34 10.70 -13.84
CA VAL A 151 18.35 9.24 -14.00
C VAL A 151 18.96 8.54 -12.78
N MET A 152 18.11 7.95 -11.96
CA MET A 152 18.50 7.17 -10.78
C MET A 152 18.73 5.68 -11.06
N GLU A 153 19.40 4.97 -10.15
CA GLU A 153 19.76 3.55 -10.30
C GLU A 153 18.52 2.64 -10.42
N GLN A 154 17.43 2.92 -9.70
CA GLN A 154 16.18 2.17 -9.84
C GLN A 154 15.52 2.40 -11.21
N THR A 155 15.72 3.56 -11.83
CA THR A 155 15.24 3.82 -13.20
C THR A 155 15.92 2.86 -14.18
N LYS A 156 17.22 2.62 -14.01
CA LYS A 156 17.98 1.63 -14.79
C LYS A 156 17.48 0.20 -14.52
N GLU A 157 17.36 -0.17 -13.25
CA GLU A 157 16.86 -1.50 -12.86
C GLU A 157 15.46 -1.77 -13.43
N HIS A 158 14.57 -0.79 -13.36
CA HIS A 158 13.21 -0.91 -13.87
C HIS A 158 13.16 -1.08 -15.38
N LEU A 159 14.02 -0.36 -16.09
CA LEU A 159 14.12 -0.42 -17.54
C LEU A 159 14.69 -1.77 -18.01
N ILE A 160 15.72 -2.29 -17.32
CA ILE A 160 16.26 -3.64 -17.54
C ILE A 160 15.15 -4.69 -17.33
N LEU A 161 14.40 -4.59 -16.23
CA LEU A 161 13.31 -5.52 -15.92
C LEU A 161 12.18 -5.43 -16.94
N ALA A 162 11.77 -4.24 -17.37
CA ALA A 162 10.76 -4.06 -18.40
C ALA A 162 11.16 -4.72 -19.72
N LYS A 163 12.43 -4.58 -20.13
CA LYS A 163 12.96 -5.27 -21.30
C LYS A 163 12.97 -6.79 -21.14
N GLN A 164 13.36 -7.28 -19.97
CA GLN A 164 13.41 -8.72 -19.67
C GLN A 164 12.04 -9.36 -19.70
N VAL A 165 11.04 -8.65 -19.19
CA VAL A 165 9.64 -9.08 -19.15
C VAL A 165 8.98 -9.01 -20.53
N GLY A 166 9.55 -8.27 -21.47
CA GLY A 166 9.15 -8.27 -22.88
C GLY A 166 8.39 -7.03 -23.34
N VAL A 167 8.41 -5.94 -22.55
CA VAL A 167 7.85 -4.65 -22.98
C VAL A 167 8.63 -4.15 -24.19
N LYS A 168 7.91 -3.81 -25.27
CA LYS A 168 8.52 -3.39 -26.54
C LYS A 168 8.57 -1.87 -26.70
N ASN A 169 7.51 -1.19 -26.27
CA ASN A 169 7.31 0.25 -26.47
C ASN A 169 7.37 0.97 -25.12
N MET A 170 8.00 2.15 -25.11
CA MET A 170 8.16 2.99 -23.94
C MET A 170 7.77 4.43 -24.28
N VAL A 171 7.36 5.20 -23.28
CA VAL A 171 7.16 6.66 -23.35
C VAL A 171 7.82 7.28 -22.13
N ILE A 172 8.59 8.36 -22.30
CA ILE A 172 9.24 9.04 -21.17
C ILE A 172 8.36 10.21 -20.73
N PHE A 173 8.14 10.32 -19.42
CA PHE A 173 7.52 11.47 -18.79
C PHE A 173 8.49 12.10 -17.79
N ILE A 174 9.05 13.25 -18.15
CA ILE A 174 9.88 14.07 -17.26
C ILE A 174 8.94 14.90 -16.39
N ASN A 175 8.82 14.49 -15.13
CA ASN A 175 7.95 15.07 -14.11
C ASN A 175 8.68 16.15 -13.29
N LYS A 176 7.93 16.95 -12.53
CA LYS A 176 8.44 18.06 -11.71
C LYS A 176 9.18 19.14 -12.53
N ALA A 177 8.79 19.31 -13.80
CA ALA A 177 9.38 20.33 -14.67
C ALA A 177 9.12 21.77 -14.19
N ASP A 178 8.15 21.97 -13.29
CA ASP A 178 7.84 23.25 -12.64
C ASP A 178 8.93 23.73 -11.67
N LEU A 179 9.78 22.82 -11.18
CA LEU A 179 10.81 23.14 -10.17
C LEU A 179 12.17 23.46 -10.78
N VAL A 180 12.33 23.36 -12.10
CA VAL A 180 13.64 23.35 -12.76
C VAL A 180 13.61 24.18 -14.05
N GLU A 181 14.74 24.77 -14.41
CA GLU A 181 14.94 25.52 -15.66
C GLU A 181 15.09 24.62 -16.90
N GLU A 182 14.92 25.21 -18.09
CA GLU A 182 14.86 24.49 -19.37
C GLU A 182 16.17 23.74 -19.73
N ASP A 183 17.33 24.31 -19.40
CA ASP A 183 18.64 23.70 -19.66
C ASP A 183 18.83 22.34 -18.95
N VAL A 184 18.29 22.20 -17.73
CA VAL A 184 18.39 20.95 -16.97
C VAL A 184 17.42 19.90 -17.53
N LEU A 185 16.26 20.32 -18.03
CA LEU A 185 15.30 19.40 -18.68
C LEU A 185 15.91 18.78 -19.94
N ASP A 186 16.64 19.57 -20.73
CA ASP A 186 17.37 19.09 -21.90
C ASP A 186 18.44 18.06 -21.52
N LEU A 187 19.20 18.32 -20.45
CA LEU A 187 20.21 17.40 -19.95
C LEU A 187 19.57 16.06 -19.52
N VAL A 188 18.50 16.11 -18.72
CA VAL A 188 17.80 14.90 -18.24
C VAL A 188 17.19 14.12 -19.41
N GLU A 189 16.70 14.80 -20.44
CA GLU A 189 16.19 14.14 -21.65
C GLU A 189 17.31 13.38 -22.40
N ILE A 190 18.48 13.99 -22.57
CA ILE A 190 19.63 13.35 -23.22
C ILE A 190 20.03 12.09 -22.44
N GLU A 191 20.20 12.20 -21.12
CA GLU A 191 20.54 11.06 -20.26
C GLU A 191 19.50 9.93 -20.34
N ALA A 192 18.21 10.27 -20.36
CA ALA A 192 17.13 9.28 -20.45
C ALA A 192 17.13 8.53 -21.80
N ARG A 193 17.40 9.23 -22.91
CA ARG A 193 17.51 8.64 -24.25
C ARG A 193 18.74 7.74 -24.39
N GLU A 194 19.88 8.18 -23.86
CA GLU A 194 21.10 7.37 -23.81
C GLU A 194 20.88 6.08 -23.03
N LEU A 195 20.23 6.17 -21.86
CA LEU A 195 19.91 4.99 -21.04
C LEU A 195 19.03 3.97 -21.79
N LEU A 196 17.98 4.45 -22.47
CA LEU A 196 17.12 3.58 -23.29
C LEU A 196 17.93 2.85 -24.37
N THR A 197 18.83 3.56 -25.03
CA THR A 197 19.66 3.04 -26.12
C THR A 197 20.62 1.96 -25.61
N ILE A 198 21.29 2.20 -24.47
CA ILE A 198 22.20 1.24 -23.82
C ILE A 198 21.50 -0.09 -23.53
N HIS A 199 20.22 -0.04 -23.13
CA HIS A 199 19.44 -1.22 -22.75
C HIS A 199 18.56 -1.77 -23.89
N GLY A 200 18.82 -1.37 -25.14
CA GLY A 200 18.23 -1.96 -26.33
C GLY A 200 16.80 -1.52 -26.63
N PHE A 201 16.39 -0.33 -26.16
CA PHE A 201 15.22 0.39 -26.66
C PHE A 201 15.67 1.47 -27.67
N ASN A 202 14.75 1.95 -28.50
CA ASN A 202 15.04 3.02 -29.44
C ASN A 202 14.89 4.38 -28.74
N GLY A 203 15.98 4.87 -28.13
CA GLY A 203 15.99 6.13 -27.38
C GLY A 203 15.59 7.35 -28.24
N ASP A 204 16.00 7.39 -29.50
CA ASP A 204 15.74 8.53 -30.41
C ASP A 204 14.27 8.61 -30.84
N ALA A 205 13.66 7.46 -31.16
CA ALA A 205 12.26 7.42 -31.59
C ALA A 205 11.24 7.49 -30.44
N THR A 206 11.68 7.34 -29.19
CA THR A 206 10.79 7.32 -28.02
C THR A 206 10.22 8.72 -27.75
N PRO A 207 8.89 8.88 -27.63
CA PRO A 207 8.29 10.15 -27.25
C PRO A 207 8.69 10.56 -25.83
N VAL A 208 9.09 11.83 -25.67
CA VAL A 208 9.43 12.44 -24.37
C VAL A 208 8.45 13.58 -24.09
N ILE A 209 7.78 13.52 -22.94
CA ILE A 209 6.83 14.54 -22.50
C ILE A 209 7.38 15.19 -21.23
N ARG A 210 7.45 16.52 -21.23
CA ARG A 210 7.89 17.34 -20.10
C ARG A 210 6.68 18.01 -19.45
N GLY A 211 6.55 17.93 -18.12
CA GLY A 211 5.49 18.61 -17.40
C GLY A 211 5.48 18.37 -15.89
N SER A 212 4.40 18.81 -15.24
CA SER A 212 4.17 18.58 -13.82
C SER A 212 2.86 17.83 -13.60
N ALA A 213 2.98 16.59 -13.11
CA ALA A 213 1.81 15.80 -12.72
C ALA A 213 1.02 16.43 -11.57
N LEU A 214 1.69 17.18 -10.67
CA LEU A 214 1.05 17.84 -9.54
C LEU A 214 0.20 19.02 -10.02
N SER A 215 0.76 19.92 -10.84
CA SER A 215 0.01 21.04 -11.41
C SER A 215 -1.17 20.56 -12.27
N ALA A 216 -1.01 19.45 -13.01
CA ALA A 216 -2.10 18.82 -13.75
C ALA A 216 -3.20 18.26 -12.83
N LEU A 217 -2.82 17.71 -11.66
CA LEU A 217 -3.75 17.20 -10.65
C LEU A 217 -4.49 18.33 -9.94
N GLU A 218 -3.88 19.48 -9.73
CA GLU A 218 -4.53 20.68 -9.17
C GLU A 218 -5.44 21.34 -10.21
N GLY A 219 -5.04 21.27 -11.48
CA GLY A 219 -5.82 21.69 -12.65
C GLY A 219 -5.31 22.96 -13.31
N GLU A 220 -4.05 23.34 -13.05
CA GLU A 220 -3.39 24.52 -13.62
C GLU A 220 -2.85 24.23 -15.04
N ASP A 221 -2.02 23.20 -15.19
CA ASP A 221 -1.48 22.78 -16.49
C ASP A 221 -1.94 21.36 -16.89
N ILE A 222 -2.98 21.29 -17.72
CA ILE A 222 -3.55 20.04 -18.23
C ILE A 222 -2.85 19.56 -19.51
N SER A 223 -2.09 20.45 -20.18
CA SER A 223 -1.55 20.20 -21.52
C SER A 223 -0.53 19.07 -21.57
N CYS A 224 0.22 18.87 -20.50
CA CYS A 224 1.21 17.80 -20.39
C CYS A 224 0.58 16.39 -20.44
N ILE A 225 -0.59 16.22 -19.82
CA ILE A 225 -1.32 14.94 -19.83
C ILE A 225 -1.94 14.67 -21.20
N ASP A 226 -2.43 15.71 -21.88
CA ASP A 226 -2.98 15.58 -23.22
C ASP A 226 -1.91 15.17 -24.23
N ARG A 227 -0.71 15.78 -24.18
CA ARG A 227 0.45 15.35 -24.99
C ARG A 227 0.88 13.91 -24.70
N LEU A 228 0.83 13.49 -23.42
CA LEU A 228 1.13 12.11 -23.05
C LEU A 228 0.12 11.12 -23.66
N LEU A 229 -1.18 11.44 -23.62
CA LEU A 229 -2.22 10.59 -24.21
C LEU A 229 -2.15 10.56 -25.73
N GLU A 230 -1.84 11.68 -26.39
CA GLU A 230 -1.59 11.73 -27.84
C GLU A 230 -0.40 10.84 -28.23
N ALA A 231 0.69 10.88 -27.46
CA ALA A 231 1.84 9.99 -27.67
C ALA A 231 1.44 8.51 -27.52
N LEU A 232 0.65 8.16 -26.51
CA LEU A 232 0.15 6.79 -26.32
C LEU A 232 -0.81 6.35 -27.45
N ASP A 233 -1.67 7.24 -27.93
CA ASP A 233 -2.60 6.97 -29.04
C ASP A 233 -1.85 6.78 -30.37
N SER A 234 -0.69 7.43 -30.54
CA SER A 234 0.15 7.32 -31.75
C SER A 234 0.94 6.00 -31.88
N LEU A 235 1.12 5.26 -30.77
CA LEU A 235 1.89 4.01 -30.77
C LEU A 235 1.17 2.90 -31.57
N PRO A 236 1.89 1.94 -32.17
CA PRO A 236 1.26 0.84 -32.90
C PRO A 236 0.41 -0.04 -31.97
N GLU A 237 -0.70 -0.54 -32.48
CA GLU A 237 -1.58 -1.44 -31.73
C GLU A 237 -0.88 -2.77 -31.46
N PRO A 238 -1.06 -3.35 -30.26
CA PRO A 238 -0.48 -4.66 -29.94
C PRO A 238 -1.14 -5.76 -30.77
N ASP A 239 -0.34 -6.63 -31.37
CA ASP A 239 -0.84 -7.81 -32.07
C ASP A 239 -1.39 -8.82 -31.04
N ARG A 240 -2.68 -9.15 -31.13
CA ARG A 240 -3.39 -9.99 -30.17
C ARG A 240 -3.88 -11.27 -30.83
N ASN A 241 -3.53 -12.41 -30.23
CA ASN A 241 -4.00 -13.72 -30.68
C ASN A 241 -5.42 -14.02 -30.18
N GLU A 242 -6.44 -13.35 -30.75
CA GLU A 242 -7.84 -13.56 -30.37
C GLU A 242 -8.40 -14.93 -30.80
N LYS A 243 -7.82 -15.53 -31.85
CA LYS A 243 -8.28 -16.82 -32.42
C LYS A 243 -7.81 -18.04 -31.65
N ASP A 244 -6.84 -17.88 -30.75
CA ASP A 244 -6.28 -18.96 -29.94
C ASP A 244 -7.23 -19.35 -28.78
N THR A 245 -6.94 -20.48 -28.13
CA THR A 245 -7.66 -20.89 -26.92
C THR A 245 -7.39 -19.94 -25.75
N PHE A 246 -8.42 -19.57 -25.02
CA PHE A 246 -8.34 -18.70 -23.83
C PHE A 246 -7.28 -19.17 -22.82
N VAL A 247 -6.35 -18.26 -22.48
CA VAL A 247 -5.40 -18.39 -21.37
C VAL A 247 -5.26 -17.02 -20.67
N MET A 248 -5.33 -17.05 -19.35
CA MET A 248 -5.25 -15.89 -18.46
C MET A 248 -4.39 -16.24 -17.23
N PRO A 249 -3.17 -15.68 -17.12
CA PRO A 249 -2.39 -15.73 -15.90
C PRO A 249 -3.10 -15.03 -14.73
N ILE A 250 -3.16 -15.67 -13.56
CA ILE A 250 -3.82 -15.10 -12.38
C ILE A 250 -2.82 -14.22 -11.61
N GLY A 251 -3.11 -12.92 -11.55
CA GLY A 251 -2.33 -11.92 -10.82
C GLY A 251 -2.77 -11.76 -9.36
N SER A 252 -4.08 -11.76 -9.10
CA SER A 252 -4.62 -11.67 -7.74
C SER A 252 -5.96 -12.38 -7.59
N LYS A 253 -6.41 -12.52 -6.34
CA LYS A 253 -7.69 -13.13 -5.98
C LYS A 253 -8.43 -12.27 -4.98
N THR A 254 -9.76 -12.24 -5.07
CA THR A 254 -10.62 -11.56 -4.11
C THR A 254 -11.81 -12.45 -3.78
N ALA A 255 -12.05 -12.67 -2.49
CA ALA A 255 -13.24 -13.38 -2.04
C ALA A 255 -14.40 -12.39 -1.91
N ILE A 256 -15.51 -12.67 -2.58
CA ILE A 256 -16.77 -11.91 -2.40
C ILE A 256 -17.71 -12.76 -1.55
N THR A 257 -18.00 -12.28 -0.35
CA THR A 257 -18.92 -12.93 0.60
C THR A 257 -20.27 -13.23 -0.08
N GLY A 258 -20.65 -14.51 -0.11
CA GLY A 258 -21.92 -14.97 -0.69
C GLY A 258 -21.96 -15.16 -2.21
N ARG A 259 -20.92 -14.75 -2.97
CA ARG A 259 -20.88 -14.93 -4.44
C ARG A 259 -19.78 -15.90 -4.92
N GLY A 260 -18.66 -15.98 -4.21
CA GLY A 260 -17.56 -16.89 -4.54
C GLY A 260 -16.21 -16.18 -4.67
N THR A 261 -15.28 -16.82 -5.36
CA THR A 261 -13.92 -16.32 -5.56
C THR A 261 -13.81 -15.63 -6.92
N VAL A 262 -13.36 -14.38 -6.93
CA VAL A 262 -13.00 -13.66 -8.15
C VAL A 262 -11.50 -13.79 -8.36
N ILE A 263 -11.11 -14.32 -9.52
CA ILE A 263 -9.72 -14.32 -9.98
C ILE A 263 -9.52 -13.11 -10.89
N VAL A 264 -8.42 -12.39 -10.72
CA VAL A 264 -8.13 -11.17 -11.47
C VAL A 264 -6.84 -11.38 -12.26
N GLY A 265 -6.88 -11.04 -13.54
CA GLY A 265 -5.75 -11.19 -14.44
C GLY A 265 -6.00 -10.53 -15.79
N THR A 266 -4.94 -10.48 -16.59
CA THR A 266 -4.99 -10.00 -17.98
C THR A 266 -5.06 -11.19 -18.91
N LEU A 267 -6.00 -11.17 -19.84
CA LEU A 267 -6.11 -12.20 -20.86
C LEU A 267 -4.90 -12.14 -21.79
N GLU A 268 -4.23 -13.27 -21.99
CA GLU A 268 -3.04 -13.29 -22.84
C GLU A 268 -3.39 -13.65 -24.29
N ARG A 269 -4.30 -14.62 -24.47
CA ARG A 269 -4.78 -15.05 -25.78
C ARG A 269 -6.21 -15.59 -25.68
N GLY A 270 -6.90 -15.60 -26.80
CA GLY A 270 -8.28 -16.07 -26.92
C GLY A 270 -9.34 -15.12 -26.36
N VAL A 271 -10.57 -15.64 -26.27
CA VAL A 271 -11.76 -14.92 -25.82
C VAL A 271 -12.45 -15.76 -24.74
N LEU A 272 -12.85 -15.13 -23.64
CA LEU A 272 -13.64 -15.77 -22.59
C LEU A 272 -15.06 -15.19 -22.58
N LYS A 273 -16.07 -16.06 -22.61
CA LYS A 273 -17.47 -15.69 -22.51
C LYS A 273 -18.04 -16.06 -21.15
N LYS A 274 -19.01 -15.27 -20.71
CA LYS A 274 -19.76 -15.55 -19.49
C LYS A 274 -20.48 -16.90 -19.61
N GLY A 275 -20.23 -17.80 -18.66
CA GLY A 275 -20.76 -19.16 -18.63
C GLY A 275 -19.79 -20.24 -19.12
N ASP A 276 -18.62 -19.86 -19.64
CA ASP A 276 -17.65 -20.83 -20.15
C ASP A 276 -17.02 -21.68 -19.04
N LYS A 277 -16.71 -22.94 -19.37
CA LYS A 277 -15.92 -23.82 -18.51
C LYS A 277 -14.46 -23.38 -18.55
N VAL A 278 -13.86 -23.26 -17.37
CA VAL A 278 -12.49 -22.80 -17.17
C VAL A 278 -11.76 -23.79 -16.27
N GLU A 279 -10.52 -24.08 -16.61
CA GLU A 279 -9.60 -24.90 -15.84
C GLU A 279 -8.48 -24.01 -15.29
N ILE A 280 -8.26 -24.05 -13.98
CA ILE A 280 -7.19 -23.34 -13.29
C ILE A 280 -6.11 -24.36 -12.95
N LYS A 281 -4.89 -24.17 -13.48
CA LYS A 281 -3.75 -25.07 -13.24
C LYS A 281 -2.53 -24.32 -12.68
N GLY A 282 -1.76 -25.00 -11.84
CA GLY A 282 -0.47 -24.53 -11.30
C GLY A 282 -0.32 -24.86 -9.82
N ASP A 283 0.88 -24.66 -9.27
CA ASP A 283 1.22 -25.01 -7.87
C ASP A 283 0.91 -26.48 -7.51
N GLY A 284 1.02 -27.39 -8.50
CA GLY A 284 0.67 -28.82 -8.35
C GLY A 284 -0.83 -29.11 -8.22
N GLN A 285 -1.72 -28.15 -8.54
CA GLN A 285 -3.17 -28.33 -8.47
C GLN A 285 -3.84 -28.08 -9.83
N VAL A 286 -4.93 -28.80 -10.07
CA VAL A 286 -5.81 -28.65 -11.22
C VAL A 286 -7.24 -28.53 -10.72
N LEU A 287 -7.89 -27.41 -11.04
CA LEU A 287 -9.24 -27.08 -10.59
C LEU A 287 -10.12 -26.80 -11.80
N GLN A 288 -11.28 -27.44 -11.87
CA GLN A 288 -12.28 -27.15 -12.89
C GLN A 288 -13.40 -26.28 -12.32
N THR A 289 -13.76 -25.24 -13.05
CA THR A 289 -14.81 -24.29 -12.65
C THR A 289 -15.55 -23.74 -13.88
N THR A 290 -16.52 -22.87 -13.62
CA THR A 290 -17.27 -22.16 -14.66
C THR A 290 -17.19 -20.67 -14.34
N ALA A 291 -16.86 -19.87 -15.36
CA ALA A 291 -16.84 -18.41 -15.29
C ALA A 291 -18.28 -17.89 -15.20
N SER A 292 -18.79 -17.70 -13.99
CA SER A 292 -20.19 -17.36 -13.77
C SER A 292 -20.51 -15.91 -14.14
N ASP A 293 -19.58 -14.99 -13.90
CA ASP A 293 -19.67 -13.58 -14.27
C ASP A 293 -18.28 -13.01 -14.55
N ILE A 294 -18.18 -12.04 -15.45
CA ILE A 294 -16.92 -11.40 -15.85
C ILE A 294 -17.06 -9.91 -15.67
N HIS A 295 -16.15 -9.30 -14.91
CA HIS A 295 -16.18 -7.88 -14.56
C HIS A 295 -14.93 -7.18 -15.10
N VAL A 296 -15.11 -6.04 -15.75
CA VAL A 296 -14.02 -5.16 -16.18
C VAL A 296 -14.25 -3.81 -15.50
N PHE A 297 -13.34 -3.40 -14.62
CA PHE A 297 -13.43 -2.18 -13.79
C PHE A 297 -14.79 -2.02 -13.08
N GLY A 298 -15.33 -3.12 -12.53
CA GLY A 298 -16.59 -3.13 -11.77
C GLY A 298 -17.88 -3.16 -12.61
N LYS A 299 -17.78 -3.23 -13.94
CA LYS A 299 -18.91 -3.42 -14.85
C LYS A 299 -18.95 -4.87 -15.35
N SER A 300 -20.11 -5.53 -15.27
CA SER A 300 -20.31 -6.87 -15.83
C SER A 300 -20.32 -6.81 -17.36
N VAL A 301 -19.54 -7.66 -18.01
CA VAL A 301 -19.40 -7.76 -19.47
C VAL A 301 -19.74 -9.18 -19.95
N LYS A 302 -20.18 -9.30 -21.21
CA LYS A 302 -20.59 -10.58 -21.80
C LYS A 302 -19.40 -11.44 -22.21
N GLU A 303 -18.38 -10.80 -22.77
CA GLU A 303 -17.14 -11.43 -23.23
C GLU A 303 -15.96 -10.49 -22.95
N VAL A 304 -14.78 -11.06 -22.83
CA VAL A 304 -13.49 -10.36 -22.72
C VAL A 304 -12.50 -10.98 -23.70
N ARG A 305 -11.59 -10.17 -24.23
CA ARG A 305 -10.65 -10.57 -25.29
C ARG A 305 -9.21 -10.50 -24.80
N ALA A 306 -8.29 -11.08 -25.57
CA ALA A 306 -6.85 -10.99 -25.35
C ALA A 306 -6.42 -9.52 -25.16
N GLY A 307 -5.76 -9.24 -24.03
CA GLY A 307 -5.34 -7.92 -23.59
C GLY A 307 -6.26 -7.28 -22.55
N ASP A 308 -7.49 -7.75 -22.35
CA ASP A 308 -8.38 -7.17 -21.34
C ASP A 308 -7.95 -7.60 -19.92
N HIS A 309 -7.86 -6.61 -19.02
CA HIS A 309 -7.72 -6.86 -17.59
C HIS A 309 -9.10 -7.04 -16.95
N CYS A 310 -9.38 -8.24 -16.44
CA CYS A 310 -10.72 -8.58 -15.93
C CYS A 310 -10.69 -9.40 -14.64
N GLY A 311 -11.80 -9.31 -13.90
CA GLY A 311 -12.12 -10.18 -12.78
C GLY A 311 -13.12 -11.23 -13.20
N VAL A 312 -12.76 -12.51 -13.11
CA VAL A 312 -13.63 -13.64 -13.43
C VAL A 312 -14.14 -14.28 -12.14
N LEU A 313 -15.46 -14.26 -11.93
CA LEU A 313 -16.10 -14.94 -10.81
C LEU A 313 -16.16 -16.44 -11.09
N CYS A 314 -15.44 -17.22 -10.28
CA CYS A 314 -15.37 -18.68 -10.41
C CYS A 314 -16.37 -19.35 -9.46
N ARG A 315 -17.25 -20.18 -10.02
CA ARG A 315 -18.27 -20.89 -9.24
C ARG A 315 -17.67 -22.10 -8.52
N GLY A 316 -17.98 -22.25 -7.23
CA GLY A 316 -17.62 -23.45 -6.45
C GLY A 316 -16.15 -23.55 -6.03
N VAL A 317 -15.35 -22.50 -6.26
CA VAL A 317 -13.92 -22.47 -5.91
C VAL A 317 -13.73 -21.63 -4.65
N LYS A 318 -13.03 -22.19 -3.65
CA LYS A 318 -12.67 -21.49 -2.41
C LYS A 318 -11.47 -20.60 -2.63
N ALA A 319 -11.43 -19.44 -1.97
CA ALA A 319 -10.34 -18.48 -2.13
C ALA A 319 -8.97 -19.07 -1.76
N ASP A 320 -8.90 -19.99 -0.80
CA ASP A 320 -7.63 -20.60 -0.36
C ASP A 320 -7.02 -21.58 -1.38
N THR A 321 -7.86 -22.17 -2.24
CA THR A 321 -7.42 -23.15 -3.26
C THR A 321 -6.76 -22.49 -4.47
N VAL A 322 -7.09 -21.23 -4.76
CA VAL A 322 -6.46 -20.49 -5.84
C VAL A 322 -5.30 -19.67 -5.30
N LYS A 323 -4.17 -19.66 -5.99
CA LYS A 323 -3.03 -18.79 -5.65
C LYS A 323 -2.60 -17.98 -6.85
N ARG A 324 -1.94 -16.85 -6.56
CA ARG A 324 -1.23 -16.07 -7.58
C ARG A 324 -0.21 -16.98 -8.26
N GLY A 325 -0.10 -16.85 -9.58
CA GLY A 325 0.82 -17.66 -10.37
C GLY A 325 0.20 -18.87 -11.07
N MET A 326 -0.99 -19.30 -10.66
CA MET A 326 -1.79 -20.26 -11.44
C MET A 326 -2.31 -19.61 -12.72
N TRP A 327 -2.58 -20.40 -13.76
CA TRP A 327 -3.16 -19.94 -15.01
C TRP A 327 -4.57 -20.51 -15.18
N ALA A 328 -5.49 -19.67 -15.59
CA ALA A 328 -6.84 -20.05 -16.00
C ALA A 328 -6.89 -20.19 -17.52
N GLY A 329 -7.49 -21.24 -18.04
CA GLY A 329 -7.69 -21.40 -19.48
C GLY A 329 -8.89 -22.27 -19.79
N HIS A 330 -9.21 -22.43 -21.08
CA HIS A 330 -10.16 -23.47 -21.46
C HIS A 330 -9.61 -24.86 -21.09
N PRO A 331 -10.50 -25.87 -20.87
CA PRO A 331 -10.06 -27.22 -20.53
C PRO A 331 -9.02 -27.75 -21.52
N GLY A 332 -7.86 -28.15 -21.00
CA GLY A 332 -6.73 -28.64 -21.82
C GLY A 332 -5.84 -27.57 -22.46
N ALA A 333 -6.17 -26.27 -22.37
CA ALA A 333 -5.38 -25.20 -22.98
C ALA A 333 -4.09 -24.86 -22.21
N VAL A 334 -4.06 -25.13 -20.90
CA VAL A 334 -2.91 -24.88 -20.02
C VAL A 334 -2.11 -26.18 -19.83
N THR A 335 -0.84 -26.13 -20.22
CA THR A 335 0.17 -27.18 -19.99
C THR A 335 0.96 -26.87 -18.72
N ILE A 336 1.14 -27.87 -17.86
CA ILE A 336 1.94 -27.76 -16.63
C ILE A 336 3.07 -28.77 -16.67
N THR A 337 4.26 -28.36 -16.24
CA THR A 337 5.46 -29.19 -16.18
C THR A 337 6.33 -28.73 -15.01
N ASN A 338 7.09 -29.64 -14.40
CA ASN A 338 8.13 -29.31 -13.43
C ASN A 338 9.54 -29.29 -14.05
N ARG A 339 9.73 -29.85 -15.25
CA ARG A 339 11.04 -29.97 -15.89
C ARG A 339 11.06 -29.29 -17.25
N VAL A 340 12.02 -28.40 -17.46
CA VAL A 340 12.14 -27.61 -18.70
C VAL A 340 13.59 -27.42 -19.12
N LYS A 341 13.83 -27.35 -20.43
CA LYS A 341 15.10 -26.84 -20.97
C LYS A 341 15.02 -25.34 -21.15
N VAL A 342 16.09 -24.67 -20.80
CA VAL A 342 16.20 -23.22 -20.86
C VAL A 342 17.54 -22.79 -21.46
N GLU A 343 17.51 -21.68 -22.16
CA GLU A 343 18.71 -20.91 -22.48
C GLU A 343 18.87 -19.81 -21.43
N LEU A 344 20.01 -19.78 -20.75
CA LEU A 344 20.31 -18.90 -19.63
C LEU A 344 21.48 -17.96 -20.00
N TYR A 345 21.35 -16.69 -19.67
CA TYR A 345 22.38 -15.67 -19.69
C TYR A 345 22.65 -15.18 -18.28
N LEU A 346 23.90 -15.26 -17.82
CA LEU A 346 24.29 -14.73 -16.52
C LEU A 346 24.68 -13.25 -16.66
N LEU A 347 24.05 -12.37 -15.90
CA LEU A 347 24.32 -10.93 -15.95
C LEU A 347 25.69 -10.61 -15.36
N SER A 348 26.40 -9.70 -16.03
CA SER A 348 27.73 -9.22 -15.62
C SER A 348 27.67 -8.15 -14.52
N GLU A 349 28.80 -7.84 -13.88
CA GLU A 349 28.86 -6.76 -12.85
C GLU A 349 28.45 -5.39 -13.42
N ALA A 350 28.78 -5.11 -14.69
CA ALA A 350 28.40 -3.85 -15.36
C ALA A 350 26.88 -3.73 -15.56
N GLU A 351 26.17 -4.86 -15.59
CA GLU A 351 24.71 -4.95 -15.73
C GLU A 351 24.03 -5.19 -14.38
N ASN A 352 24.72 -4.91 -13.27
CA ASN A 352 24.24 -5.09 -11.90
C ASN A 352 23.97 -6.57 -11.52
N GLY A 353 24.66 -7.50 -12.18
CA GLY A 353 24.62 -8.94 -11.96
C GLY A 353 25.64 -9.43 -10.91
N ARG A 354 26.07 -10.70 -11.03
CA ARG A 354 27.02 -11.30 -10.06
C ARG A 354 28.46 -11.01 -10.45
N LYS A 355 29.34 -10.89 -9.45
CA LYS A 355 30.80 -10.91 -9.65
C LYS A 355 31.37 -12.31 -9.83
N ILE A 356 30.69 -13.31 -9.24
CA ILE A 356 31.13 -14.69 -9.18
C ILE A 356 30.18 -15.55 -10.02
N GLY A 357 30.76 -16.48 -10.77
CA GLY A 357 30.01 -17.42 -11.60
C GLY A 357 29.13 -18.40 -10.81
N ILE A 358 28.23 -19.07 -11.53
CA ILE A 358 27.28 -20.05 -10.98
C ILE A 358 27.74 -21.46 -11.35
N ARG A 359 27.62 -22.43 -10.44
CA ARG A 359 27.91 -23.84 -10.72
C ARG A 359 26.66 -24.65 -11.03
N THR A 360 26.83 -25.76 -11.74
CA THR A 360 25.72 -26.71 -11.99
C THR A 360 25.12 -27.22 -10.68
N GLY A 361 23.81 -27.43 -10.64
CA GLY A 361 23.05 -27.71 -9.41
C GLY A 361 22.69 -26.48 -8.59
N PHE A 362 22.88 -25.27 -9.13
CA PHE A 362 22.46 -24.02 -8.47
C PHE A 362 20.95 -24.00 -8.24
N THR A 363 20.53 -23.64 -7.05
CA THR A 363 19.13 -23.62 -6.64
C THR A 363 18.72 -22.20 -6.25
N ASP A 364 17.75 -21.64 -6.97
CA ASP A 364 17.21 -20.33 -6.63
C ASP A 364 15.80 -20.14 -7.20
N LYS A 365 15.17 -19.02 -6.85
CA LYS A 365 13.84 -18.66 -7.33
C LYS A 365 13.89 -18.19 -8.77
N MET A 366 13.13 -18.89 -9.60
CA MET A 366 12.79 -18.52 -10.97
C MET A 366 11.50 -17.70 -10.97
N TYR A 367 11.54 -16.52 -11.59
CA TYR A 367 10.39 -15.66 -11.80
C TYR A 367 9.95 -15.75 -13.25
N CYS A 368 8.71 -16.18 -13.48
CA CYS A 368 8.18 -16.31 -14.83
C CYS A 368 6.70 -15.92 -14.88
N SER A 369 6.37 -14.98 -15.78
CA SER A 369 5.03 -14.38 -15.90
C SER A 369 4.50 -13.86 -14.55
N THR A 370 3.55 -14.56 -13.91
CA THR A 370 2.91 -14.17 -12.64
C THR A 370 3.35 -15.01 -11.44
N TRP A 371 4.18 -16.04 -11.63
CA TRP A 371 4.62 -16.95 -10.58
C TRP A 371 6.11 -16.86 -10.26
N ASP A 372 6.46 -17.20 -9.03
CA ASP A 372 7.82 -17.39 -8.55
C ASP A 372 7.96 -18.79 -7.91
N GLN A 373 8.96 -19.56 -8.33
CA GLN A 373 9.17 -20.90 -7.79
C GLN A 373 10.65 -21.28 -7.77
N VAL A 374 11.06 -22.01 -6.74
CA VAL A 374 12.45 -22.50 -6.63
C VAL A 374 12.68 -23.59 -7.67
N GLY A 375 13.74 -23.41 -8.46
CA GLY A 375 14.22 -24.36 -9.44
C GLY A 375 15.70 -24.69 -9.22
N ARG A 376 16.06 -25.95 -9.48
CA ARG A 376 17.46 -26.40 -9.59
C ARG A 376 17.89 -26.30 -11.06
N PHE A 377 19.00 -25.61 -11.31
CA PHE A 377 19.59 -25.38 -12.63
C PHE A 377 20.75 -26.34 -12.84
N ASP A 378 20.53 -27.37 -13.64
CA ASP A 378 21.56 -28.29 -14.09
C ASP A 378 22.07 -27.83 -15.46
N MET A 379 23.22 -27.17 -15.46
CA MET A 379 23.84 -26.59 -16.66
C MET A 379 24.69 -27.65 -17.38
N SER A 380 24.85 -27.51 -18.70
CA SER A 380 25.76 -28.35 -19.48
C SER A 380 27.23 -28.14 -19.10
N ASN A 381 27.58 -26.94 -18.65
CA ASN A 381 28.91 -26.59 -18.17
C ASN A 381 28.95 -26.62 -16.63
N GLU A 382 30.09 -27.02 -16.04
CA GLU A 382 30.23 -27.07 -14.58
C GLU A 382 30.16 -25.68 -13.92
N LEU A 383 30.65 -24.65 -14.60
CA LEU A 383 30.68 -23.26 -14.14
C LEU A 383 30.25 -22.34 -15.28
N LEU A 384 29.39 -21.37 -14.98
CA LEU A 384 28.95 -20.30 -15.85
C LEU A 384 29.47 -18.97 -15.33
N MET A 385 30.28 -18.26 -16.13
CA MET A 385 30.83 -16.97 -15.72
C MET A 385 29.88 -15.81 -16.01
N PRO A 386 29.92 -14.71 -15.24
CA PRO A 386 29.08 -13.54 -15.52
C PRO A 386 29.35 -12.97 -16.92
N GLY A 387 28.31 -12.73 -17.69
CA GLY A 387 28.37 -12.29 -19.09
C GLY A 387 28.31 -13.42 -20.12
N GLU A 388 28.14 -14.67 -19.71
CA GLU A 388 28.08 -15.84 -20.62
C GLU A 388 26.66 -16.39 -20.79
N HIS A 389 26.43 -17.08 -21.91
CA HIS A 389 25.21 -17.83 -22.22
C HIS A 389 25.45 -19.34 -22.09
N THR A 390 24.46 -20.09 -21.61
CA THR A 390 24.48 -21.55 -21.56
C THR A 390 23.10 -22.17 -21.62
N SER A 391 23.02 -23.41 -22.08
CA SER A 391 21.81 -24.23 -21.97
C SER A 391 21.77 -24.94 -20.61
N ALA A 392 20.62 -24.91 -19.96
CA ALA A 392 20.39 -25.58 -18.68
C ALA A 392 19.08 -26.38 -18.68
N THR A 393 19.04 -27.45 -17.89
CA THR A 393 17.80 -28.14 -17.54
C THR A 393 17.38 -27.64 -16.15
N VAL A 394 16.13 -27.20 -16.03
CA VAL A 394 15.57 -26.68 -14.78
C VAL A 394 14.57 -27.68 -14.23
N LEU A 395 14.77 -28.08 -12.98
CA LEU A 395 13.81 -28.86 -12.21
C LEU A 395 13.15 -27.96 -11.16
N LEU A 396 11.87 -27.67 -11.34
CA LEU A 396 11.03 -26.92 -10.43
C LEU A 396 10.50 -27.82 -9.33
N MET A 397 10.39 -27.28 -8.11
CA MET A 397 9.85 -28.02 -6.96
C MET A 397 8.36 -28.38 -7.10
N LYS A 398 7.63 -27.72 -8.01
CA LYS A 398 6.19 -27.95 -8.25
C LYS A 398 5.87 -27.74 -9.73
N ASP A 399 4.78 -28.32 -10.18
CA ASP A 399 4.28 -28.13 -11.54
C ASP A 399 3.74 -26.72 -11.73
N MET A 400 4.36 -26.00 -12.67
CA MET A 400 4.01 -24.64 -13.01
C MET A 400 3.55 -24.56 -14.48
N PRO A 401 2.64 -23.63 -14.80
CA PRO A 401 2.23 -23.43 -16.18
C PRO A 401 3.35 -22.74 -16.96
N LEU A 402 3.78 -23.40 -18.04
CA LEU A 402 4.95 -23.03 -18.84
C LEU A 402 4.64 -23.19 -20.33
N ARG A 403 5.35 -22.42 -21.17
CA ARG A 403 5.29 -22.51 -22.64
C ARG A 403 6.67 -22.25 -23.25
N LYS A 404 6.86 -22.79 -24.45
CA LYS A 404 8.05 -22.52 -25.26
C LYS A 404 8.18 -21.04 -25.60
N GLY A 405 9.40 -20.51 -25.51
CA GLY A 405 9.73 -19.12 -25.81
C GLY A 405 9.36 -18.11 -24.73
N MET A 406 8.86 -18.54 -23.56
CA MET A 406 8.54 -17.62 -22.48
C MET A 406 9.82 -17.19 -21.75
N PRO A 407 10.03 -15.87 -21.53
CA PRO A 407 11.17 -15.38 -20.78
C PRO A 407 10.97 -15.59 -19.27
N PHE A 408 12.08 -15.72 -18.56
CA PHE A 408 12.13 -15.75 -17.11
C PHE A 408 13.38 -15.05 -16.59
N THR A 409 13.37 -14.71 -15.30
CA THR A 409 14.48 -14.08 -14.61
C THR A 409 14.82 -14.82 -13.34
N LEU A 410 16.10 -14.82 -12.97
CA LEU A 410 16.58 -15.35 -11.69
C LEU A 410 17.00 -14.17 -10.81
N ARG A 411 16.59 -14.21 -9.54
CA ARG A 411 16.99 -13.19 -8.56
C ARG A 411 17.51 -13.84 -7.31
N GLU A 412 18.67 -13.36 -6.86
CA GLU A 412 19.33 -13.88 -5.67
C GLU A 412 18.67 -13.33 -4.40
N GLY A 413 18.21 -14.23 -3.53
CA GLY A 413 17.46 -13.85 -2.33
C GLY A 413 18.26 -13.00 -1.31
N SER A 414 19.60 -13.06 -1.32
CA SER A 414 20.47 -12.34 -0.39
C SER A 414 20.77 -10.91 -0.81
N SER A 415 21.02 -10.68 -2.10
CA SER A 415 21.38 -9.38 -2.69
C SER A 415 20.17 -8.66 -3.31
N LYS A 416 19.04 -9.36 -3.51
CA LYS A 416 17.82 -8.89 -4.19
C LYS A 416 18.07 -8.39 -5.63
N THR A 417 19.23 -8.64 -6.23
CA THR A 417 19.52 -8.26 -7.61
C THR A 417 19.10 -9.35 -8.59
N THR A 418 18.89 -8.97 -9.86
CA THR A 418 18.66 -9.92 -10.94
C THR A 418 20.00 -10.49 -11.38
N ILE A 419 20.16 -11.80 -11.27
CA ILE A 419 21.45 -12.47 -11.53
C ILE A 419 21.51 -13.05 -12.94
N ALA A 420 20.39 -13.53 -13.48
CA ALA A 420 20.37 -14.16 -14.78
C ALA A 420 19.04 -13.93 -15.50
N ARG A 421 19.09 -13.97 -16.82
CA ARG A 421 17.94 -13.97 -17.71
C ARG A 421 17.88 -15.31 -18.42
N GLY A 422 16.69 -15.82 -18.70
CA GLY A 422 16.59 -16.96 -19.60
C GLY A 422 15.30 -17.01 -20.40
N ILE A 423 15.28 -17.93 -21.36
CA ILE A 423 14.13 -18.22 -22.21
C ILE A 423 13.93 -19.73 -22.20
N ILE A 424 12.67 -20.15 -22.09
CA ILE A 424 12.33 -21.58 -22.16
C ILE A 424 12.49 -22.07 -23.59
N SER A 425 13.39 -23.02 -23.81
CA SER A 425 13.66 -23.59 -25.13
C SER A 425 12.72 -24.73 -25.45
N ASP A 426 12.56 -25.71 -24.55
CA ASP A 426 11.66 -26.86 -24.70
C ASP A 426 11.06 -27.31 -23.36
N LEU A 427 9.88 -27.94 -23.44
CA LEU A 427 9.19 -28.54 -22.31
C LEU A 427 9.48 -30.05 -22.31
N GLU A 428 9.87 -30.62 -21.17
CA GLU A 428 10.07 -32.07 -21.02
C GLU A 428 8.88 -32.72 -20.28
N ASP A 429 8.68 -34.02 -20.50
CA ASP A 429 7.59 -34.76 -19.88
C ASP A 429 7.78 -34.91 -18.36
N HIS A 430 6.65 -34.89 -17.67
CA HIS A 430 6.54 -34.98 -16.21
C HIS A 430 7.17 -36.28 -15.69
N MET A 431 8.12 -36.19 -14.75
CA MET A 431 8.51 -37.33 -13.91
C MET A 431 7.39 -37.62 -12.91
N SER A 432 6.43 -38.49 -13.29
CA SER A 432 5.36 -38.91 -12.37
C SER A 432 5.98 -39.68 -11.21
N GLY A 433 5.86 -39.12 -10.00
CA GLY A 433 6.16 -39.82 -8.74
C GLY A 433 5.37 -41.12 -8.63
N ARG A 434 6.03 -42.23 -8.98
CA ARG A 434 5.66 -43.58 -8.58
C ARG A 434 6.82 -44.40 -8.02
N VAL A 435 7.93 -43.73 -7.75
CA VAL A 435 9.04 -44.21 -6.91
C VAL A 435 9.48 -42.96 -6.14
N ASP A 436 9.90 -43.09 -4.88
CA ASP A 436 10.54 -42.02 -4.08
C ASP A 436 9.69 -41.33 -2.98
N GLU A 437 8.85 -42.08 -2.25
CA GLU A 437 8.76 -41.83 -0.79
C GLU A 437 9.81 -42.64 -0.02
N GLN A 438 10.28 -43.76 -0.58
CA GLN A 438 11.29 -44.62 0.04
C GLN A 438 12.74 -44.13 -0.17
N LEU A 439 12.99 -43.39 -1.25
CA LEU A 439 14.34 -42.96 -1.62
C LEU A 439 14.80 -41.70 -0.86
N ASP A 440 13.86 -40.81 -0.52
CA ASP A 440 14.14 -39.62 0.29
C ASP A 440 14.50 -40.00 1.73
N ASP A 441 13.81 -40.98 2.34
CA ASP A 441 14.16 -41.46 3.68
C ASP A 441 15.51 -42.19 3.73
N PHE A 442 15.92 -42.82 2.62
CA PHE A 442 17.23 -43.46 2.44
C PHE A 442 18.37 -42.42 2.27
N LEU A 443 18.15 -41.38 1.46
CA LEU A 443 19.10 -40.30 1.22
C LEU A 443 19.39 -39.44 2.47
N TRP A 444 18.42 -39.35 3.39
CA TRP A 444 18.55 -38.59 4.64
C TRP A 444 18.93 -39.43 5.88
N GLY A 445 19.25 -40.72 5.70
CA GLY A 445 19.91 -41.55 6.73
C GLY A 445 19.09 -41.80 8.00
N LYS A 446 17.76 -41.92 7.89
CA LYS A 446 16.85 -42.14 9.03
C LYS A 446 16.36 -43.58 9.21
N THR A 447 16.80 -44.51 8.38
CA THR A 447 16.50 -45.94 8.48
C THR A 447 17.78 -46.75 8.63
N ASP A 448 17.84 -47.57 9.67
CA ASP A 448 18.93 -48.53 9.90
C ASP A 448 19.02 -49.50 8.71
N CYS A 449 20.21 -49.58 8.10
CA CYS A 449 20.51 -50.45 6.96
C CYS A 449 20.19 -51.94 7.20
N GLU A 450 19.96 -52.36 8.45
CA GLU A 450 19.62 -53.75 8.79
C GLU A 450 18.19 -54.15 8.42
N LYS A 451 17.22 -53.23 8.39
CA LYS A 451 15.81 -53.56 8.06
C LYS A 451 15.53 -53.64 6.56
N GLU A 452 16.29 -52.93 5.73
CA GLU A 452 16.24 -53.11 4.26
C GLU A 452 17.10 -54.28 3.79
N LEU A 453 18.19 -54.63 4.50
CA LEU A 453 18.93 -55.86 4.23
C LEU A 453 18.13 -57.13 4.54
N GLU A 454 17.17 -57.11 5.47
CA GLU A 454 16.20 -58.20 5.64
C GLU A 454 15.19 -58.27 4.48
N LEU A 455 14.78 -57.14 3.89
CA LEU A 455 13.88 -57.13 2.73
C LEU A 455 14.59 -57.52 1.42
N VAL A 456 15.85 -57.14 1.24
CA VAL A 456 16.68 -57.54 0.09
C VAL A 456 17.15 -58.99 0.22
N ARG A 457 17.50 -59.47 1.42
CA ARG A 457 17.73 -60.92 1.65
C ARG A 457 16.47 -61.75 1.43
N ASN A 458 15.28 -61.22 1.76
CA ASN A 458 14.02 -61.89 1.44
C ASN A 458 13.61 -61.79 -0.04
N CYS A 459 14.28 -60.96 -0.85
CA CYS A 459 14.04 -60.82 -2.29
C CYS A 459 15.05 -61.58 -3.17
N GLU A 460 16.18 -62.04 -2.62
CA GLU A 460 17.08 -62.99 -3.32
C GLU A 460 16.62 -64.46 -3.23
N ASP A 461 15.56 -64.75 -2.47
CA ASP A 461 14.93 -66.09 -2.37
C ASP A 461 13.55 -66.19 -3.09
N THR A 462 13.16 -65.20 -3.89
CA THR A 462 11.87 -65.20 -4.63
C THR A 462 12.01 -65.23 -6.15
N SER A 463 13.02 -65.96 -6.64
CA SER A 463 13.04 -66.53 -7.98
C SER A 463 13.07 -68.05 -7.96
N PHE A 464 12.20 -68.70 -7.18
CA PHE A 464 11.80 -70.10 -7.36
C PHE A 464 10.53 -70.45 -6.57
N ARG A 465 9.39 -69.83 -6.90
CA ARG A 465 8.06 -70.37 -6.55
C ARG A 465 7.12 -70.22 -7.75
N VAL A 466 7.31 -71.12 -8.71
CA VAL A 466 6.22 -71.55 -9.59
C VAL A 466 5.15 -72.11 -8.65
N ALA A 467 4.03 -71.39 -8.53
CA ALA A 467 2.86 -71.88 -7.85
C ALA A 467 2.38 -73.14 -8.56
N GLU A 468 2.46 -74.28 -7.87
CA GLU A 468 1.56 -75.40 -8.10
C GLU A 468 0.13 -74.89 -7.92
N CYS A 469 -0.49 -74.46 -9.02
CA CYS A 469 -1.93 -74.34 -9.13
C CYS A 469 -2.43 -75.56 -9.90
N ASP A 470 -2.91 -76.53 -9.11
CA ASP A 470 -3.85 -77.60 -9.41
C ASP A 470 -4.18 -77.85 -10.90
N SER A 471 -3.58 -78.91 -11.43
CA SER A 471 -3.90 -79.52 -12.72
C SER A 471 -5.39 -79.89 -12.92
N SER A 472 -6.22 -79.86 -11.87
CA SER A 472 -7.64 -80.21 -11.97
C SER A 472 -8.54 -79.12 -12.60
N VAL A 473 -8.17 -77.83 -12.47
CA VAL A 473 -8.97 -76.71 -13.00
C VAL A 473 -8.69 -76.49 -14.48
N ALA A 474 -7.42 -76.62 -14.89
CA ALA A 474 -7.01 -76.60 -16.30
C ALA A 474 -7.64 -77.78 -17.08
N ASP A 475 -7.72 -78.98 -16.47
CA ASP A 475 -8.36 -80.15 -17.08
C ASP A 475 -9.90 -80.03 -17.16
N SER A 476 -10.53 -79.25 -16.29
CA SER A 476 -11.98 -78.97 -16.33
C SER A 476 -12.32 -77.95 -17.43
N LEU A 477 -11.48 -76.93 -17.59
CA LEU A 477 -11.56 -75.96 -18.70
C LEU A 477 -11.27 -76.63 -20.05
N ASN A 478 -10.24 -77.47 -20.14
CA ASN A 478 -9.94 -78.22 -21.36
C ASN A 478 -11.03 -79.23 -21.72
N ARG A 479 -11.70 -79.85 -20.73
CA ARG A 479 -12.90 -80.69 -20.99
C ARG A 479 -14.10 -79.89 -21.48
N LYS A 480 -14.33 -78.67 -20.98
CA LYS A 480 -15.38 -77.77 -21.51
C LYS A 480 -15.06 -77.26 -22.91
N VAL A 481 -13.79 -76.94 -23.20
CA VAL A 481 -13.32 -76.53 -24.52
C VAL A 481 -13.43 -77.68 -25.53
N ALA A 482 -13.11 -78.91 -25.11
CA ALA A 482 -13.31 -80.11 -25.93
C ALA A 482 -14.79 -80.39 -26.21
N GLY A 483 -15.67 -80.21 -25.21
CA GLY A 483 -17.13 -80.35 -25.41
C GLY A 483 -17.72 -79.32 -26.38
N LEU A 484 -17.18 -78.09 -26.37
CA LEU A 484 -17.56 -77.04 -27.34
C LEU A 484 -17.03 -77.34 -28.75
N HIS A 485 -15.82 -77.87 -28.88
CA HIS A 485 -15.27 -78.31 -30.18
C HIS A 485 -16.13 -79.40 -30.81
N ASP A 486 -16.60 -80.38 -30.03
CA ASP A 486 -17.40 -81.50 -30.55
C ASP A 486 -18.83 -81.08 -30.96
N THR A 487 -19.36 -79.99 -30.36
CA THR A 487 -20.62 -79.36 -30.80
C THR A 487 -20.45 -78.51 -32.05
N LEU A 488 -19.32 -77.80 -32.16
CA LEU A 488 -18.98 -76.98 -33.33
C LEU A 488 -18.68 -77.86 -34.55
N ASP A 489 -17.98 -78.99 -34.38
CA ASP A 489 -17.66 -79.93 -35.45
C ASP A 489 -18.92 -80.62 -36.00
N LYS A 490 -19.93 -80.88 -35.17
CA LYS A 490 -21.24 -81.37 -35.63
C LYS A 490 -22.01 -80.30 -36.42
N GLN A 491 -21.87 -79.02 -36.08
CA GLN A 491 -22.47 -77.91 -36.83
C GLN A 491 -21.72 -77.63 -38.14
N LEU A 492 -20.38 -77.73 -38.13
CA LEU A 492 -19.51 -77.59 -39.29
C LEU A 492 -19.71 -78.71 -40.30
N ARG A 493 -19.83 -79.98 -39.88
CA ARG A 493 -20.16 -81.09 -40.81
C ARG A 493 -21.50 -80.88 -41.50
N LYS A 494 -22.51 -80.38 -40.77
CA LYS A 494 -23.83 -80.06 -41.33
C LYS A 494 -23.81 -78.86 -42.28
N GLY A 495 -22.91 -77.89 -42.08
CA GLY A 495 -22.73 -76.71 -42.94
C GLY A 495 -21.86 -76.97 -44.17
N VAL A 496 -20.85 -77.83 -44.06
CA VAL A 496 -19.93 -78.22 -45.13
C VAL A 496 -20.62 -79.16 -46.14
N GLU A 497 -21.52 -80.04 -45.71
CA GLU A 497 -22.34 -80.87 -46.63
C GLU A 497 -23.29 -80.04 -47.50
N THR A 498 -23.79 -78.90 -47.01
CA THR A 498 -24.68 -77.99 -47.76
C THR A 498 -23.97 -77.10 -48.79
N ASN A 499 -22.67 -76.79 -48.61
CA ASN A 499 -21.94 -75.80 -49.43
C ASN A 499 -20.72 -76.37 -50.16
N LEU A 500 -20.59 -77.70 -50.19
CA LEU A 500 -19.48 -78.43 -50.83
C LEU A 500 -19.16 -78.00 -52.29
N PRO A 501 -20.13 -77.61 -53.15
CA PRO A 501 -19.82 -77.21 -54.52
C PRO A 501 -19.09 -75.87 -54.64
N ARG A 502 -19.32 -74.91 -53.72
CA ARG A 502 -18.70 -73.57 -53.76
C ARG A 502 -17.28 -73.53 -53.19
N LEU A 503 -16.95 -74.47 -52.30
CA LEU A 503 -15.61 -74.58 -51.71
C LEU A 503 -14.61 -75.23 -52.68
N LEU A 504 -15.07 -76.09 -53.59
CA LEU A 504 -14.23 -76.75 -54.60
C LEU A 504 -13.70 -75.79 -55.69
N GLU A 505 -14.39 -74.69 -55.97
CA GLU A 505 -13.90 -73.68 -56.93
C GLU A 505 -12.82 -72.74 -56.34
N GLN A 506 -12.69 -72.64 -55.02
CA GLN A 506 -11.77 -71.70 -54.35
C GLN A 506 -10.44 -72.35 -53.89
N VAL A 507 -10.32 -73.67 -54.01
CA VAL A 507 -9.12 -74.44 -53.59
C VAL A 507 -7.82 -73.99 -54.26
N PRO A 508 -7.76 -73.66 -55.57
CA PRO A 508 -6.50 -73.28 -56.22
C PRO A 508 -5.95 -71.94 -55.71
N ALA A 509 -6.84 -71.00 -55.38
CA ALA A 509 -6.46 -69.69 -54.85
C ALA A 509 -5.92 -69.82 -53.41
N LEU A 510 -6.50 -70.70 -52.61
CA LEU A 510 -6.03 -70.99 -51.25
C LEU A 510 -4.66 -71.68 -51.24
N GLN A 511 -4.41 -72.62 -52.15
CA GLN A 511 -3.10 -73.26 -52.29
C GLN A 511 -2.00 -72.27 -52.70
N SER A 512 -2.28 -71.39 -53.66
CA SER A 512 -1.32 -70.33 -54.04
C SER A 512 -1.04 -69.39 -52.86
N LEU A 513 -2.03 -69.11 -52.02
CA LEU A 513 -1.87 -68.24 -50.87
C LEU A 513 -1.05 -68.94 -49.77
N GLU A 514 -1.30 -70.22 -49.51
CA GLU A 514 -0.48 -71.05 -48.61
C GLU A 514 0.99 -71.11 -49.05
N ASP A 515 1.28 -71.29 -50.34
CA ASP A 515 2.65 -71.31 -50.86
C ASP A 515 3.36 -69.96 -50.66
N THR A 516 2.65 -68.85 -50.89
CA THR A 516 3.21 -67.51 -50.64
C THR A 516 3.42 -67.26 -49.15
N LEU A 517 2.51 -67.72 -48.30
CA LEU A 517 2.59 -67.55 -46.85
C LEU A 517 3.76 -68.38 -46.29
N HIS A 518 3.94 -69.60 -46.79
CA HIS A 518 5.08 -70.45 -46.45
C HIS A 518 6.42 -69.81 -46.88
N SER A 519 6.48 -69.22 -48.07
CA SER A 519 7.67 -68.48 -48.54
C SER A 519 7.99 -67.27 -47.66
N VAL A 520 6.98 -66.49 -47.29
CA VAL A 520 7.14 -65.34 -46.39
C VAL A 520 7.58 -65.78 -44.99
N GLN A 521 7.01 -66.88 -44.48
CA GLN A 521 7.34 -67.41 -43.16
C GLN A 521 8.77 -67.97 -43.10
N MET A 522 9.26 -68.58 -44.19
CA MET A 522 10.67 -68.98 -44.33
C MET A 522 11.63 -67.79 -44.39
N ARG A 523 11.25 -66.69 -45.06
CA ARG A 523 12.05 -65.46 -45.05
C ARG A 523 12.04 -64.77 -43.70
N MET A 524 10.87 -64.70 -43.05
CA MET A 524 10.73 -64.12 -41.71
C MET A 524 11.56 -64.89 -40.68
N THR A 525 11.53 -66.22 -40.71
CA THR A 525 12.37 -67.07 -39.83
C THR A 525 13.87 -66.88 -40.10
N SER A 526 14.28 -66.72 -41.36
CA SER A 526 15.67 -66.38 -41.69
C SER A 526 16.08 -65.02 -41.14
N VAL A 527 15.19 -64.01 -41.21
CA VAL A 527 15.47 -62.66 -40.70
C VAL A 527 15.52 -62.67 -39.17
N THR A 528 14.60 -63.35 -38.48
CA THR A 528 14.67 -63.46 -37.01
C THR A 528 15.91 -64.21 -36.55
N ASN A 529 16.35 -65.24 -37.26
CA ASN A 529 17.59 -65.93 -36.93
C ASN A 529 18.82 -65.02 -37.07
N GLU A 530 18.89 -64.21 -38.12
CA GLU A 530 20.00 -63.26 -38.29
C GLU A 530 19.93 -62.08 -37.31
N SER A 531 18.73 -61.59 -36.99
CA SER A 531 18.54 -60.59 -35.93
C SER A 531 18.95 -61.11 -34.55
N ASN A 532 18.61 -62.36 -34.22
CA ASN A 532 19.04 -62.99 -32.98
C ASN A 532 20.57 -63.17 -32.93
N ARG A 533 21.18 -63.55 -34.06
CA ARG A 533 22.64 -63.63 -34.17
C ARG A 533 23.30 -62.27 -33.95
N LEU A 534 22.78 -61.21 -34.57
CA LEU A 534 23.26 -59.84 -34.36
C LEU A 534 23.08 -59.38 -32.90
N ALA A 535 21.95 -59.71 -32.26
CA ALA A 535 21.72 -59.40 -30.86
C ALA A 535 22.78 -60.05 -29.96
N THR A 536 23.11 -61.33 -30.16
CA THR A 536 24.15 -62.00 -29.38
C THR A 536 25.54 -61.38 -29.55
N VAL A 537 25.88 -60.91 -30.76
CA VAL A 537 27.15 -60.22 -31.03
C VAL A 537 27.19 -58.85 -30.36
N CYS A 538 26.08 -58.11 -30.39
CA CYS A 538 25.94 -56.83 -29.69
C CYS A 538 26.05 -56.99 -28.17
N ASP A 539 25.46 -58.04 -27.60
CA ASP A 539 25.55 -58.32 -26.16
C ASP A 539 27.00 -58.64 -25.73
N ASP A 540 27.72 -59.45 -26.51
CA ASP A 540 29.11 -59.80 -26.22
C ASP A 540 30.05 -58.57 -26.32
N LEU A 541 29.83 -57.71 -27.31
CA LEU A 541 30.54 -56.43 -27.44
C LEU A 541 30.22 -55.49 -26.27
N THR A 542 28.96 -55.43 -25.84
CA THR A 542 28.54 -54.59 -24.72
C THR A 542 29.16 -55.06 -23.40
N MET A 543 29.26 -56.38 -23.18
CA MET A 543 29.99 -56.94 -22.03
C MET A 543 31.47 -56.55 -22.05
N LYS A 544 32.16 -56.72 -23.18
CA LYS A 544 33.59 -56.35 -23.32
C LYS A 544 33.82 -54.86 -23.05
N LEU A 545 32.93 -53.99 -23.53
CA LEU A 545 33.03 -52.54 -23.34
C LEU A 545 32.82 -52.16 -21.86
N ARG A 546 31.88 -52.81 -21.16
CA ARG A 546 31.68 -52.64 -19.71
C ARG A 546 32.89 -53.09 -18.90
N GLU A 547 33.50 -54.22 -19.26
CA GLU A 547 34.72 -54.74 -18.62
C GLU A 547 35.88 -53.73 -18.75
N GLN A 548 36.13 -53.23 -19.96
CA GLN A 548 37.17 -52.24 -20.23
C GLN A 548 36.92 -50.92 -19.51
N THR A 549 35.66 -50.47 -19.44
CA THR A 549 35.28 -49.25 -18.73
C THR A 549 35.57 -49.37 -17.24
N ARG A 550 35.22 -50.50 -16.60
CA ARG A 550 35.55 -50.78 -15.19
C ARG A 550 37.06 -50.77 -14.93
N GLN A 551 37.85 -51.34 -15.84
CA GLN A 551 39.32 -51.33 -15.72
C GLN A 551 39.88 -49.91 -15.83
N LEU A 552 39.36 -49.09 -16.75
CA LEU A 552 39.74 -47.69 -16.91
C LEU A 552 39.40 -46.88 -15.65
N GLU A 553 38.18 -47.01 -15.13
CA GLU A 553 37.75 -46.36 -13.88
C GLU A 553 38.64 -46.74 -12.69
N ALA A 554 38.97 -48.03 -12.55
CA ALA A 554 39.87 -48.50 -11.49
C ALA A 554 41.29 -47.92 -11.62
N THR A 555 41.81 -47.78 -12.84
CA THR A 555 43.14 -47.16 -13.06
C THR A 555 43.13 -45.64 -12.83
N MET A 556 42.08 -44.95 -13.25
CA MET A 556 41.91 -43.52 -12.97
C MET A 556 41.80 -43.23 -11.47
N SER A 557 41.06 -44.05 -10.72
CA SER A 557 40.96 -43.93 -9.26
C SER A 557 42.33 -44.05 -8.57
N LYS A 558 43.15 -45.03 -8.97
CA LYS A 558 44.52 -45.20 -8.44
C LYS A 558 45.43 -44.02 -8.79
N ARG A 559 45.32 -43.47 -10.00
CA ARG A 559 46.09 -42.29 -10.44
C ARG A 559 45.74 -41.05 -9.61
N ASN A 560 44.45 -40.79 -9.40
CA ASN A 560 44.00 -39.66 -8.61
C ASN A 560 44.48 -39.76 -7.16
N MET A 561 44.34 -40.94 -6.54
CA MET A 561 44.88 -41.20 -5.20
C MET A 561 46.39 -40.94 -5.08
N ALA A 562 47.19 -41.30 -6.10
CA ALA A 562 48.62 -41.05 -6.10
C ALA A 562 48.95 -39.55 -6.21
N SER A 563 48.23 -38.82 -7.08
CA SER A 563 48.36 -37.38 -7.25
C SER A 563 48.02 -36.62 -5.97
N ASP A 564 46.94 -37.02 -5.29
CA ASP A 564 46.49 -36.37 -4.05
C ASP A 564 47.40 -36.68 -2.87
N ALA A 565 48.00 -37.87 -2.83
CA ALA A 565 49.03 -38.22 -1.86
C ALA A 565 50.31 -37.38 -2.02
N GLN A 566 50.76 -37.17 -3.25
CA GLN A 566 51.93 -36.33 -3.55
C GLN A 566 51.66 -34.86 -3.17
N ARG A 567 50.48 -34.33 -3.51
CA ARG A 567 50.10 -32.96 -3.15
C ARG A 567 50.03 -32.76 -1.64
N CYS A 568 49.54 -33.74 -0.89
CA CYS A 568 49.56 -33.70 0.58
C CYS A 568 51.00 -33.56 1.12
N GLU A 569 51.95 -34.29 0.55
CA GLU A 569 53.37 -34.25 0.97
C GLU A 569 53.99 -32.85 0.77
N GLU A 570 53.77 -32.25 -0.41
CA GLU A 570 54.22 -30.89 -0.73
C GLU A 570 53.63 -29.82 0.21
N LEU A 571 52.33 -29.97 0.54
CA LEU A 571 51.63 -29.06 1.45
C LEU A 571 52.16 -29.17 2.90
N PHE A 572 52.46 -30.38 3.38
CA PHE A 572 53.06 -30.57 4.70
C PHE A 572 54.47 -29.97 4.79
N GLU A 573 55.28 -30.06 3.73
CA GLU A 573 56.61 -29.43 3.70
C GLU A 573 56.50 -27.89 3.68
N SER A 574 55.52 -27.35 2.95
CA SER A 574 55.24 -25.90 2.96
C SER A 574 54.71 -25.39 4.29
N LEU A 575 54.01 -26.23 5.07
CA LEU A 575 53.49 -25.87 6.39
C LEU A 575 54.61 -25.63 7.41
N GLU A 576 55.71 -26.39 7.32
CA GLU A 576 56.86 -26.26 8.23
C GLU A 576 57.70 -25.02 7.95
N LYS A 577 57.77 -24.55 6.69
CA LYS A 577 58.64 -23.43 6.28
C LYS A 577 58.04 -22.04 6.49
N ARG A 578 56.71 -21.90 6.64
CA ARG A 578 56.02 -20.59 6.66
C ARG A 578 55.66 -20.16 8.09
N SER A 579 55.83 -18.87 8.39
CA SER A 579 55.52 -18.25 9.70
C SER A 579 54.21 -17.45 9.74
N ASP A 580 53.62 -17.14 8.58
CA ASP A 580 52.39 -16.34 8.47
C ASP A 580 51.15 -17.16 8.89
N LEU A 581 50.41 -16.63 9.86
CA LEU A 581 49.22 -17.24 10.47
C LEU A 581 48.14 -17.58 9.44
N VAL A 582 47.86 -16.68 8.49
CA VAL A 582 46.80 -16.87 7.49
C VAL A 582 47.18 -17.99 6.52
N LYS A 583 48.44 -18.00 6.08
CA LYS A 583 48.94 -19.04 5.16
C LYS A 583 49.00 -20.42 5.82
N LYS A 584 49.35 -20.49 7.11
CA LYS A 584 49.27 -21.75 7.88
C LYS A 584 47.82 -22.26 7.97
N ALA A 585 46.85 -21.37 8.16
CA ALA A 585 45.43 -21.72 8.19
C ALA A 585 44.92 -22.23 6.82
N GLU A 586 45.34 -21.58 5.71
CA GLU A 586 44.98 -21.99 4.35
C GLU A 586 45.52 -23.38 4.00
N ILE A 587 46.80 -23.64 4.28
CA ILE A 587 47.44 -24.94 4.02
C ILE A 587 46.78 -26.05 4.86
N THR A 588 46.48 -25.79 6.14
CA THR A 588 45.84 -26.78 7.02
C THR A 588 44.40 -27.09 6.61
N ALA A 589 43.66 -26.11 6.06
CA ALA A 589 42.33 -26.33 5.50
C ALA A 589 42.38 -27.13 4.20
N GLU A 590 43.32 -26.81 3.29
CA GLU A 590 43.50 -27.52 2.02
C GLU A 590 43.84 -29.01 2.24
N ILE A 591 44.73 -29.32 3.20
CA ILE A 591 45.03 -30.71 3.57
C ILE A 591 43.77 -31.44 4.09
N LYS A 592 42.91 -30.76 4.86
CA LYS A 592 41.65 -31.36 5.36
C LYS A 592 40.65 -31.64 4.25
N GLU A 593 40.56 -30.76 3.25
CA GLU A 593 39.68 -30.92 2.11
C GLU A 593 40.09 -32.15 1.28
N ILE A 594 41.37 -32.26 0.92
CA ILE A 594 41.92 -33.42 0.20
C ILE A 594 41.68 -34.74 0.96
N LEU A 595 41.79 -34.72 2.29
CA LEU A 595 41.51 -35.90 3.14
C LEU A 595 40.03 -36.26 3.23
N ASN A 596 39.12 -35.31 3.09
CA ASN A 596 37.68 -35.56 3.07
C ASN A 596 37.23 -36.15 1.74
N ASP A 597 37.78 -35.64 0.63
CA ASP A 597 37.47 -36.12 -0.73
C ASP A 597 37.96 -37.56 -0.95
N ASN A 598 39.14 -37.90 -0.42
CA ASN A 598 39.73 -39.23 -0.59
C ASN A 598 39.96 -39.96 0.74
N LYS A 599 38.92 -40.58 1.28
CA LYS A 599 38.97 -41.40 2.50
C LYS A 599 40.01 -42.54 2.44
N ASN A 600 40.36 -43.00 1.23
CA ASN A 600 41.36 -44.06 1.02
C ASN A 600 42.82 -43.61 1.25
N LEU A 601 43.12 -42.31 1.30
CA LEU A 601 44.47 -41.80 1.58
C LEU A 601 44.95 -42.17 3.00
N ARG A 602 44.03 -42.34 3.96
CA ARG A 602 44.35 -42.77 5.33
C ARG A 602 44.86 -44.23 5.41
N LYS A 603 44.72 -45.02 4.35
CA LYS A 603 45.25 -46.39 4.27
C LYS A 603 46.76 -46.42 4.00
N ILE A 604 47.33 -45.31 3.54
CA ILE A 604 48.77 -45.18 3.27
C ILE A 604 49.52 -44.94 4.60
N GLY A 605 50.43 -45.85 4.95
CA GLY A 605 51.05 -45.90 6.28
C GLY A 605 51.84 -44.64 6.69
N TRP A 606 52.60 -44.04 5.77
CA TRP A 606 53.38 -42.82 6.07
C TRP A 606 52.48 -41.57 6.24
N LEU A 607 51.42 -41.48 5.43
CA LEU A 607 50.47 -40.36 5.41
C LEU A 607 49.59 -40.36 6.66
N LYS A 608 49.22 -41.55 7.16
CA LYS A 608 48.48 -41.72 8.42
C LYS A 608 49.20 -41.07 9.61
N ASN A 609 50.50 -41.27 9.74
CA ASN A 609 51.28 -40.68 10.83
C ASN A 609 51.35 -39.15 10.74
N MET A 610 51.50 -38.59 9.54
CA MET A 610 51.53 -37.13 9.32
C MET A 610 50.17 -36.48 9.63
N VAL A 611 49.07 -37.12 9.25
CA VAL A 611 47.71 -36.62 9.49
C VAL A 611 47.34 -36.69 10.97
N ASP A 612 47.62 -37.80 11.65
CA ASP A 612 47.19 -37.97 13.05
C ASP A 612 48.01 -37.12 14.03
N THR A 613 49.28 -36.84 13.73
CA THR A 613 50.17 -36.08 14.63
C THR A 613 50.39 -34.64 14.18
N LYS A 614 50.96 -34.41 12.99
CA LYS A 614 51.40 -33.07 12.55
C LYS A 614 50.23 -32.14 12.25
N LEU A 615 49.19 -32.63 11.57
CA LEU A 615 48.03 -31.80 11.21
C LEU A 615 47.28 -31.29 12.45
N LYS A 616 47.06 -32.15 13.46
CA LYS A 616 46.38 -31.76 14.71
C LYS A 616 47.19 -30.75 15.53
N VAL A 617 48.51 -30.90 15.57
CA VAL A 617 49.39 -29.95 16.27
C VAL A 617 49.36 -28.59 15.58
N ALA A 618 49.49 -28.55 14.25
CA ALA A 618 49.44 -27.31 13.49
C ALA A 618 48.08 -26.60 13.62
N GLU A 619 46.98 -27.36 13.61
CA GLU A 619 45.64 -26.81 13.82
C GLU A 619 45.48 -26.13 15.20
N ASN A 620 45.97 -26.78 16.25
CA ASN A 620 45.91 -26.23 17.60
C ASN A 620 46.79 -24.99 17.77
N GLU A 621 47.97 -24.98 17.15
CA GLU A 621 48.87 -23.83 17.13
C GLU A 621 48.22 -22.62 16.44
N VAL A 622 47.68 -22.80 15.23
CA VAL A 622 47.04 -21.72 14.47
C VAL A 622 45.79 -21.20 15.19
N ARG A 623 44.98 -22.08 15.79
CA ARG A 623 43.82 -21.66 16.60
C ARG A 623 44.24 -20.80 17.78
N ARG A 624 45.25 -21.24 18.55
CA ARG A 624 45.73 -20.50 19.73
C ARG A 624 46.32 -19.15 19.35
N SER A 625 47.22 -19.13 18.36
CA SER A 625 47.85 -17.88 17.90
C SER A 625 46.82 -16.92 17.31
N GLY A 626 45.82 -17.42 16.58
CA GLY A 626 44.72 -16.61 16.06
C GLY A 626 43.86 -15.99 17.16
N ALA A 627 43.54 -16.74 18.21
CA ALA A 627 42.78 -16.23 19.36
C ALA A 627 43.56 -15.18 20.17
N GLU A 628 44.87 -15.37 20.36
CA GLU A 628 45.73 -14.40 21.05
C GLU A 628 45.95 -13.11 20.24
N GLU A 629 46.11 -13.20 18.92
CA GLU A 629 46.17 -12.03 18.04
C GLU A 629 44.85 -11.28 17.99
N LEU A 630 43.71 -11.98 17.96
CA LEU A 630 42.39 -11.36 18.01
C LEU A 630 42.19 -10.56 19.31
N LYS A 631 42.55 -11.13 20.46
CA LYS A 631 42.47 -10.43 21.76
C LYS A 631 43.36 -9.19 21.81
N ARG A 632 44.62 -9.30 21.35
CA ARG A 632 45.55 -8.16 21.30
C ARG A 632 45.09 -7.08 20.32
N GLY A 633 44.56 -7.48 19.16
CA GLY A 633 44.01 -6.57 18.16
C GLY A 633 42.80 -5.78 18.70
N LEU A 634 41.90 -6.43 19.42
CA LEU A 634 40.74 -5.77 20.06
C LEU A 634 41.14 -4.83 21.19
N ALA A 635 42.11 -5.22 22.03
CA ALA A 635 42.59 -4.37 23.13
C ALA A 635 43.33 -3.13 22.62
N SER A 636 44.06 -3.25 21.51
CA SER A 636 44.80 -2.14 20.88
C SER A 636 44.00 -1.39 19.82
N LEU A 637 42.75 -1.80 19.54
CA LEU A 637 41.91 -1.25 18.46
C LEU A 637 42.61 -1.28 17.08
N ASN A 638 43.47 -2.26 16.83
CA ASN A 638 44.20 -2.41 15.57
C ASN A 638 43.40 -3.26 14.57
N SER A 639 42.79 -2.61 13.59
CA SER A 639 41.93 -3.24 12.58
C SER A 639 42.66 -4.30 11.74
N SER A 640 43.94 -4.08 11.41
CA SER A 640 44.70 -5.00 10.55
C SER A 640 44.91 -6.36 11.21
N MET A 641 45.26 -6.37 12.50
CA MET A 641 45.42 -7.59 13.29
C MET A 641 44.11 -8.34 13.51
N VAL A 642 43.00 -7.61 13.70
CA VAL A 642 41.67 -8.23 13.84
C VAL A 642 41.24 -8.90 12.54
N ILE A 643 41.51 -8.26 11.39
CA ILE A 643 41.17 -8.82 10.06
C ILE A 643 42.01 -10.07 9.76
N SER A 644 43.32 -10.07 10.04
CA SER A 644 44.19 -11.22 9.82
C SER A 644 43.81 -12.41 10.70
N ALA A 645 43.61 -12.17 12.00
CA ALA A 645 43.19 -13.20 12.95
C ALA A 645 41.81 -13.78 12.61
N ARG A 646 40.86 -12.93 12.22
CA ARG A 646 39.51 -13.36 11.81
C ARG A 646 39.56 -14.21 10.54
N ARG A 647 40.41 -13.85 9.57
CA ARG A 647 40.60 -14.64 8.34
C ARG A 647 41.17 -16.02 8.65
N ALA A 648 42.20 -16.10 9.48
CA ALA A 648 42.80 -17.38 9.87
C ALA A 648 41.81 -18.28 10.63
N LEU A 649 41.10 -17.75 11.62
CA LEU A 649 40.12 -18.51 12.41
C LEU A 649 38.89 -18.94 11.59
N ARG A 650 38.46 -18.12 10.61
CA ARG A 650 37.38 -18.50 9.68
C ARG A 650 37.80 -19.63 8.76
N THR A 651 39.03 -19.59 8.26
CA THR A 651 39.58 -20.64 7.38
C THR A 651 39.62 -22.00 8.09
N LEU A 652 39.78 -22.01 9.42
CA LEU A 652 39.72 -23.21 10.26
C LEU A 652 38.33 -23.57 10.81
N ASN A 653 37.27 -22.85 10.43
CA ASN A 653 35.92 -23.00 11.00
C ASN A 653 35.86 -22.91 12.55
N CYS A 654 36.76 -22.15 13.18
CA CYS A 654 36.84 -21.99 14.65
C CYS A 654 36.46 -20.57 15.12
N LEU A 655 36.06 -19.69 14.21
CA LEU A 655 35.79 -18.29 14.53
C LEU A 655 34.62 -18.13 15.51
N ASP A 656 33.51 -18.84 15.28
CA ASP A 656 32.28 -18.66 16.07
C ASP A 656 32.46 -19.08 17.54
N SER A 657 33.17 -20.19 17.79
CA SER A 657 33.48 -20.64 19.15
C SER A 657 34.33 -19.64 19.92
N GLU A 658 35.33 -19.02 19.27
CA GLU A 658 36.19 -18.03 19.91
C GLU A 658 35.46 -16.70 20.15
N LEU A 659 34.59 -16.29 19.21
CA LEU A 659 33.74 -15.11 19.38
C LEU A 659 32.78 -15.29 20.57
N GLU A 660 32.19 -16.47 20.77
CA GLU A 660 31.34 -16.74 21.93
C GLU A 660 32.08 -16.64 23.26
N VAL A 661 33.32 -17.15 23.32
CA VAL A 661 34.18 -17.03 24.50
C VAL A 661 34.45 -15.55 24.81
N LEU A 662 34.85 -14.75 23.81
CA LEU A 662 35.08 -13.31 23.98
C LEU A 662 33.83 -12.55 24.44
N LEU A 663 32.68 -12.90 23.86
CA LEU A 663 31.41 -12.28 24.22
C LEU A 663 31.03 -12.57 25.67
N SER A 664 31.29 -13.79 26.13
CA SER A 664 31.03 -14.17 27.52
C SER A 664 31.92 -13.40 28.50
N SER A 665 33.22 -13.22 28.20
CA SER A 665 34.13 -12.47 29.08
C SER A 665 33.75 -11.00 29.18
N SER A 666 33.44 -10.35 28.06
CA SER A 666 33.06 -8.93 28.04
C SER A 666 31.76 -8.65 28.81
N VAL A 667 30.80 -9.58 28.74
CA VAL A 667 29.53 -9.46 29.48
C VAL A 667 29.74 -9.60 30.99
N VAL A 668 30.61 -10.52 31.42
CA VAL A 668 30.93 -10.72 32.85
C VAL A 668 31.62 -9.49 33.44
N ASP A 669 32.55 -8.87 32.69
CA ASP A 669 33.25 -7.68 33.16
C ASP A 669 32.33 -6.46 33.29
N LEU A 670 31.36 -6.31 32.36
CA LEU A 670 30.35 -5.26 32.44
C LEU A 670 29.31 -5.50 33.55
N ASP A 671 28.91 -6.76 33.79
CA ASP A 671 27.98 -7.09 34.89
C ASP A 671 28.59 -6.72 36.26
N LYS A 672 29.88 -7.01 36.49
CA LYS A 672 30.59 -6.62 37.72
C LYS A 672 30.53 -5.10 37.95
N LYS A 673 30.84 -4.30 36.92
CA LYS A 673 30.82 -2.83 37.00
C LYS A 673 29.41 -2.26 37.22
N LEU A 674 28.39 -2.90 36.65
CA LEU A 674 26.99 -2.49 36.87
C LEU A 674 26.49 -2.85 38.27
N ILE A 675 26.93 -3.98 38.84
CA ILE A 675 26.64 -4.36 40.23
C ILE A 675 27.31 -3.39 41.23
N GLU A 676 28.54 -2.97 40.96
CA GLU A 676 29.22 -1.95 41.77
C GLU A 676 28.46 -0.61 41.76
N LEU A 677 27.86 -0.25 40.63
CA LEU A 677 26.99 0.92 40.51
C LEU A 677 25.68 0.80 41.29
N SER A 678 25.03 -0.38 41.25
CA SER A 678 23.75 -0.59 41.92
C SER A 678 23.86 -0.53 43.45
N ASN A 679 25.01 -0.95 43.99
CA ASN A 679 25.26 -1.03 45.43
C ASN A 679 25.87 0.26 46.02
N ALA A 680 26.22 1.25 45.19
CA ALA A 680 26.85 2.48 45.62
C ALA A 680 25.83 3.54 46.10
N SER A 681 26.25 4.42 47.03
CA SER A 681 25.45 5.58 47.42
C SER A 681 25.26 6.56 46.25
N PRO A 682 24.21 7.41 46.24
CA PRO A 682 23.87 8.27 45.09
C PRO A 682 25.01 9.20 44.65
N GLU A 683 25.83 9.66 45.59
CA GLU A 683 26.99 10.51 45.33
C GLU A 683 28.16 9.76 44.70
N ILE A 684 28.40 8.52 45.15
CA ILE A 684 29.45 7.65 44.63
C ILE A 684 29.04 7.11 43.24
N ALA A 685 27.78 6.74 43.06
CA ALA A 685 27.21 6.31 41.78
C ALA A 685 27.35 7.39 40.70
N ASN A 686 27.12 8.66 41.06
CA ASN A 686 27.32 9.78 40.14
C ASN A 686 28.79 10.00 39.74
N LYS A 687 29.76 9.62 40.58
CA LYS A 687 31.20 9.70 40.27
C LYS A 687 31.70 8.50 39.46
N SER A 688 31.14 7.31 39.67
CA SER A 688 31.54 6.09 38.95
C SER A 688 30.86 5.93 37.60
N LEU A 689 29.73 6.60 37.37
CA LEU A 689 28.95 6.53 36.13
C LEU A 689 29.75 6.85 34.84
N PRO A 690 30.61 7.89 34.78
CA PRO A 690 31.40 8.17 33.58
C PRO A 690 32.42 7.06 33.27
N VAL A 691 32.97 6.41 34.30
CA VAL A 691 33.94 5.31 34.15
C VAL A 691 33.26 4.08 33.55
N VAL A 692 32.04 3.78 34.00
CA VAL A 692 31.25 2.68 33.44
C VAL A 692 30.79 2.99 32.02
N ALA A 693 30.37 4.23 31.74
CA ALA A 693 30.00 4.68 30.40
C ALA A 693 31.18 4.55 29.41
N ALA A 694 32.40 4.96 29.79
CA ALA A 694 33.60 4.80 28.98
C ALA A 694 33.94 3.32 28.74
N SER A 695 33.76 2.46 29.75
CA SER A 695 33.95 1.01 29.60
C SER A 695 32.95 0.41 28.62
N ILE A 696 31.68 0.82 28.67
CA ILE A 696 30.64 0.36 27.73
C ILE A 696 30.97 0.80 26.31
N GLN A 697 31.40 2.06 26.14
CA GLN A 697 31.81 2.60 24.83
C GLN A 697 32.96 1.79 24.23
N SER A 698 34.01 1.50 25.01
CA SER A 698 35.15 0.70 24.55
C SER A 698 34.75 -0.70 24.07
N HIS A 699 33.85 -1.38 24.78
CA HIS A 699 33.37 -2.71 24.37
C HIS A 699 32.44 -2.66 23.15
N LEU A 700 31.64 -1.60 22.98
CA LEU A 700 30.84 -1.40 21.77
C LEU A 700 31.73 -1.16 20.54
N GLU A 701 32.82 -0.40 20.69
CA GLU A 701 33.81 -0.19 19.64
C GLU A 701 34.51 -1.49 19.24
N GLN A 702 34.92 -2.31 20.22
CA GLN A 702 35.47 -3.64 19.98
C GLN A 702 34.47 -4.55 19.25
N ALA A 703 33.20 -4.54 19.66
CA ALA A 703 32.15 -5.33 19.02
C ALA A 703 31.88 -4.87 17.57
N SER A 704 32.03 -3.58 17.29
CA SER A 704 31.91 -3.03 15.93
C SER A 704 33.04 -3.51 15.00
N MET A 705 34.24 -3.76 15.52
CA MET A 705 35.35 -4.29 14.71
C MET A 705 35.17 -5.78 14.31
N LEU A 706 34.38 -6.53 15.09
CA LEU A 706 34.14 -7.96 14.85
C LEU A 706 33.03 -8.22 13.82
N GLY A 707 32.13 -7.25 13.62
CA GLY A 707 31.07 -7.25 12.60
C GLY A 707 29.66 -7.11 13.17
N ASP A 708 28.69 -6.77 12.31
CA ASP A 708 27.34 -6.37 12.74
C ASP A 708 26.55 -7.47 13.46
N ALA A 709 26.72 -8.73 13.06
CA ALA A 709 26.06 -9.87 13.71
C ALA A 709 26.52 -10.04 15.17
N TYR A 710 27.80 -9.82 15.43
CA TYR A 710 28.37 -9.88 16.78
C TYR A 710 27.96 -8.66 17.61
N LYS A 711 28.05 -7.47 17.02
CA LYS A 711 27.58 -6.22 17.62
C LYS A 711 26.13 -6.29 18.07
N LYS A 712 25.25 -6.91 17.26
CA LYS A 712 23.84 -7.14 17.63
C LYS A 712 23.71 -8.08 18.83
N LYS A 713 24.36 -9.25 18.81
CA LYS A 713 24.33 -10.22 19.93
C LYS A 713 24.87 -9.60 21.24
N PHE A 714 25.94 -8.79 21.15
CA PHE A 714 26.51 -8.09 22.29
C PHE A 714 25.53 -7.02 22.83
N SER A 715 24.97 -6.19 21.95
CA SER A 715 24.01 -5.15 22.30
C SER A 715 22.74 -5.71 22.98
N GLU A 716 22.24 -6.87 22.53
CA GLU A 716 21.10 -7.57 23.14
C GLU A 716 21.41 -8.12 24.55
N LYS A 717 22.64 -8.60 24.79
CA LYS A 717 23.05 -9.03 26.13
C LYS A 717 23.28 -7.84 27.06
N LEU A 718 23.90 -6.77 26.57
CA LEU A 718 24.10 -5.53 27.33
C LEU A 718 22.75 -4.90 27.72
N ALA A 719 21.79 -4.85 26.79
CA ALA A 719 20.44 -4.36 27.05
C ALA A 719 19.73 -5.16 28.17
N ARG A 720 19.90 -6.49 28.18
CA ARG A 720 19.39 -7.35 29.25
C ARG A 720 20.07 -7.07 30.60
N LEU A 721 21.39 -6.88 30.62
CA LEU A 721 22.12 -6.53 31.83
C LEU A 721 21.61 -5.22 32.43
N ILE A 722 21.49 -4.16 31.62
CA ILE A 722 21.00 -2.84 32.05
C ILE A 722 19.60 -2.97 32.67
N ARG A 723 18.67 -3.69 32.02
CA ARG A 723 17.32 -3.92 32.56
C ARG A 723 17.30 -4.69 33.87
N SER A 724 18.22 -5.63 34.06
CA SER A 724 18.25 -6.50 35.25
C SER A 724 18.92 -5.87 36.46
N ARG A 725 19.88 -4.95 36.25
CA ARG A 725 20.74 -4.41 37.31
C ARG A 725 20.40 -2.99 37.74
N VAL A 726 19.67 -2.21 36.94
CA VAL A 726 19.33 -0.81 37.25
C VAL A 726 17.87 -0.71 37.71
N PRO A 727 17.60 -0.42 39.00
CA PRO A 727 16.24 -0.21 39.49
C PRO A 727 15.58 1.05 38.90
N LEU A 728 14.25 1.00 38.76
CA LEU A 728 13.45 2.06 38.13
C LEU A 728 13.37 3.37 38.95
N ASP A 729 13.55 3.27 40.27
CA ASP A 729 13.40 4.39 41.22
C ASP A 729 14.76 4.96 41.68
N THR A 730 15.78 4.85 40.84
CA THR A 730 17.13 5.28 41.21
C THR A 730 17.25 6.81 41.19
N PRO A 731 17.81 7.45 42.23
CA PRO A 731 18.00 8.89 42.28
C PRO A 731 19.00 9.42 41.23
N TYR A 732 19.80 8.53 40.63
CA TYR A 732 20.72 8.84 39.54
C TYR A 732 20.16 8.50 38.14
N ALA A 733 18.88 8.10 38.02
CA ALA A 733 18.27 7.68 36.75
C ALA A 733 18.39 8.73 35.64
N LEU A 734 18.18 10.01 35.96
CA LEU A 734 18.27 11.10 34.98
C LEU A 734 19.70 11.23 34.41
N ARG A 735 20.72 11.22 35.27
CA ARG A 735 22.13 11.31 34.86
C ARG A 735 22.59 10.05 34.13
N PHE A 736 22.09 8.89 34.54
CA PHE A 736 22.34 7.60 33.89
C PHE A 736 21.84 7.61 32.43
N VAL A 737 20.60 8.05 32.23
CA VAL A 737 19.95 8.13 30.91
C VAL A 737 20.64 9.20 30.03
N GLN A 738 21.09 10.33 30.59
CA GLN A 738 21.86 11.34 29.87
C GLN A 738 23.22 10.83 29.38
N GLN A 739 23.99 10.16 30.25
CA GLN A 739 25.34 9.69 29.90
C GLN A 739 25.31 8.55 28.90
N LEU A 740 24.45 7.54 29.11
CA LEU A 740 24.32 6.44 28.16
C LEU A 740 23.64 6.85 26.86
N GLY A 741 22.69 7.79 26.91
CA GLY A 741 22.10 8.37 25.71
C GLY A 741 23.16 9.03 24.81
N ARG A 742 24.12 9.74 25.41
CA ARG A 742 25.27 10.29 24.66
C ARG A 742 26.16 9.19 24.08
N VAL A 743 26.48 8.15 24.85
CA VAL A 743 27.32 7.04 24.37
C VAL A 743 26.65 6.33 23.19
N PHE A 744 25.37 5.99 23.28
CA PHE A 744 24.64 5.29 22.21
C PHE A 744 24.48 6.14 20.95
N ASN A 745 24.35 7.47 21.10
CA ASN A 745 24.17 8.39 19.97
C ASN A 745 25.49 8.86 19.33
N SER A 746 26.63 8.72 20.01
CA SER A 746 27.91 9.34 19.59
C SER A 746 28.51 8.85 18.27
N LYS A 747 28.08 7.69 17.72
CA LYS A 747 28.61 7.12 16.46
C LYS A 747 27.57 6.38 15.59
N GLY A 748 26.26 6.67 15.75
CA GLY A 748 25.22 6.02 14.95
C GLY A 748 24.94 4.56 15.31
N ASP A 749 25.29 4.14 16.54
CA ASP A 749 25.01 2.81 17.10
C ASP A 749 23.54 2.68 17.54
N ASN A 750 22.63 2.82 16.57
CA ASN A 750 21.19 2.69 16.77
C ASN A 750 20.77 1.22 16.88
N SER A 751 21.37 0.46 17.80
CA SER A 751 20.78 -0.84 18.12
C SER A 751 19.46 -0.58 18.89
N PRO A 752 18.30 -1.02 18.36
CA PRO A 752 17.02 -0.77 19.01
C PRO A 752 16.98 -1.39 20.41
N ALA A 753 17.71 -2.49 20.61
CA ALA A 753 17.83 -3.16 21.90
C ALA A 753 18.39 -2.25 23.02
N LEU A 754 19.40 -1.41 22.73
CA LEU A 754 19.99 -0.50 23.73
C LEU A 754 19.04 0.67 24.04
N ASN A 755 18.41 1.26 23.03
CA ASN A 755 17.42 2.32 23.25
C ASN A 755 16.19 1.78 24.00
N ASP A 756 15.75 0.56 23.70
CA ASP A 756 14.69 -0.12 24.42
C ASP A 756 15.05 -0.48 25.87
N SER A 757 16.34 -0.51 26.22
CA SER A 757 16.76 -0.75 27.60
C SER A 757 16.58 0.47 28.50
N LEU A 758 16.63 1.68 27.93
CA LEU A 758 16.46 2.95 28.66
C LEU A 758 14.99 3.40 28.78
N ARG A 759 14.08 2.86 27.96
CA ARG A 759 12.65 3.23 27.97
C ARG A 759 11.97 3.11 29.34
N PRO A 760 12.17 2.04 30.14
CA PRO A 760 11.55 1.93 31.46
C PRO A 760 11.95 3.06 32.41
N LEU A 761 13.23 3.46 32.37
CA LEU A 761 13.73 4.57 33.18
C LEU A 761 13.17 5.92 32.71
N LYS A 762 13.10 6.14 31.39
CA LYS A 762 12.44 7.33 30.81
C LYS A 762 10.97 7.44 31.23
N ASN A 763 10.24 6.33 31.24
CA ASN A 763 8.83 6.30 31.65
C ASN A 763 8.66 6.55 33.16
N SER A 764 9.56 6.04 34.00
CA SER A 764 9.58 6.32 35.45
C SER A 764 9.73 7.83 35.71
N LEU A 765 10.68 8.48 35.03
CA LEU A 765 10.89 9.94 35.12
C LEU A 765 9.63 10.74 34.73
N LEU A 766 8.98 10.37 33.63
CA LEU A 766 7.73 11.03 33.19
C LEU A 766 6.59 10.82 34.19
N THR A 767 6.51 9.64 34.81
CA THR A 767 5.47 9.31 35.80
C THR A 767 5.66 10.11 37.08
N HIS A 768 6.90 10.23 37.56
CA HIS A 768 7.23 11.02 38.74
C HIS A 768 6.93 12.52 38.50
N SER A 769 7.28 13.02 37.32
CA SER A 769 6.99 14.41 36.93
C SER A 769 5.48 14.70 36.92
N LEU A 770 4.68 13.82 36.30
CA LEU A 770 3.22 13.97 36.28
C LEU A 770 2.62 13.95 37.69
N SER A 771 3.08 13.05 38.56
CA SER A 771 2.64 12.96 39.95
C SER A 771 2.95 14.24 40.73
N HIS A 772 4.13 14.82 40.54
CA HIS A 772 4.52 16.08 41.15
C HIS A 772 3.61 17.24 40.69
N LEU A 773 3.37 17.35 39.37
CA LEU A 773 2.50 18.38 38.81
C LEU A 773 1.04 18.23 39.28
N HIS A 774 0.51 17.01 39.34
CA HIS A 774 -0.84 16.76 39.85
C HIS A 774 -1.00 17.18 41.31
N LYS A 775 -0.03 16.82 42.16
CA LYS A 775 -0.05 17.16 43.58
C LYS A 775 -0.09 18.68 43.81
N LEU A 776 0.67 19.44 43.02
CA LEU A 776 0.66 20.91 43.08
C LEU A 776 -0.69 21.53 42.70
N VAL A 777 -1.44 20.92 41.77
CA VAL A 777 -2.77 21.40 41.35
C VAL A 777 -3.86 21.05 42.38
N GLU A 778 -3.74 19.90 43.05
CA GLU A 778 -4.68 19.47 44.08
C GLU A 778 -4.58 20.33 45.35
N GLU A 779 -3.37 20.65 45.81
CA GLU A 779 -3.12 21.35 47.08
C GLU A 779 -3.53 22.85 47.09
N ASN A 780 -3.82 23.45 45.93
CA ASN A 780 -4.13 24.89 45.80
C ASN A 780 -5.58 25.16 45.36
N ASP A 781 -6.26 26.13 45.99
CA ASP A 781 -7.65 26.53 45.70
C ASP A 781 -7.77 27.77 44.79
N PHE A 782 -8.53 27.63 43.71
CA PHE A 782 -8.70 28.59 42.61
C PHE A 782 -9.61 29.78 42.95
N SER A 783 -10.38 29.69 44.03
CA SER A 783 -11.39 30.67 44.45
C SER A 783 -10.84 31.81 45.32
N THR A 784 -9.60 31.69 45.80
CA THR A 784 -9.00 32.66 46.73
C THR A 784 -8.44 33.90 46.01
N ALA A 785 -8.22 34.99 46.75
CA ALA A 785 -7.84 36.31 46.23
C ALA A 785 -6.47 36.40 45.50
N HIS A 786 -5.73 35.29 45.33
CA HIS A 786 -4.33 35.26 44.86
C HIS A 786 -4.15 34.51 43.52
N ALA A 787 -5.09 34.62 42.58
CA ALA A 787 -5.04 33.96 41.26
C ALA A 787 -3.68 34.12 40.54
N ASN A 788 -3.08 35.32 40.58
CA ASN A 788 -1.80 35.59 39.91
C ASN A 788 -0.62 34.83 40.53
N ALA A 789 -0.54 34.74 41.87
CA ALA A 789 0.55 34.06 42.55
C ALA A 789 0.55 32.54 42.28
N PHE A 790 -0.64 31.97 42.10
CA PHE A 790 -0.82 30.57 41.74
C PHE A 790 -0.41 30.28 40.28
N VAL A 791 -0.80 31.16 39.34
CA VAL A 791 -0.38 31.06 37.94
C VAL A 791 1.15 31.09 37.82
N ASP A 792 1.82 31.96 38.58
CA ASP A 792 3.29 32.05 38.60
C ASP A 792 3.94 30.78 39.18
N LEU A 793 3.38 30.20 40.23
CA LEU A 793 3.86 28.96 40.86
C LEU A 793 3.79 27.77 39.89
N ILE A 794 2.64 27.58 39.22
CA ILE A 794 2.45 26.47 38.28
C ILE A 794 3.33 26.63 37.04
N ASN A 795 3.39 27.83 36.47
CA ASN A 795 4.24 28.09 35.31
C ASN A 795 5.71 27.80 35.63
N SER A 796 6.17 28.21 36.82
CA SER A 796 7.55 27.94 37.26
C SER A 796 7.84 26.44 37.43
N ALA A 797 6.89 25.67 37.98
CA ALA A 797 7.04 24.23 38.15
C ALA A 797 7.04 23.47 36.80
N MET A 798 6.17 23.85 35.87
CA MET A 798 6.14 23.29 34.51
C MET A 798 7.44 23.58 33.74
N GLU A 799 7.98 24.80 33.86
CA GLU A 799 9.26 25.18 33.24
C GLU A 799 10.46 24.43 33.84
N GLU A 800 10.44 24.13 35.14
CA GLU A 800 11.49 23.34 35.78
C GLU A 800 11.49 21.88 35.28
N GLU A 801 10.32 21.26 35.17
CA GLU A 801 10.17 19.89 34.69
C GLU A 801 10.52 19.75 33.20
N HIS A 802 10.16 20.74 32.38
CA HIS A 802 10.54 20.77 30.97
C HIS A 802 12.07 20.86 30.80
N ARG A 803 12.73 21.78 31.53
CA ARG A 803 14.19 21.98 31.46
C ARG A 803 15.02 20.76 31.81
N LYS A 804 14.52 19.86 32.68
CA LYS A 804 15.20 18.59 33.02
C LYS A 804 15.38 17.67 31.80
N VAL A 805 14.58 17.89 30.76
CA VAL A 805 14.38 16.98 29.64
C VAL A 805 14.78 17.56 28.29
N ASP A 806 15.05 18.87 28.18
CA ASP A 806 15.39 19.59 26.94
C ASP A 806 16.50 18.96 26.08
N TRP A 807 17.39 18.17 26.68
CA TRP A 807 18.47 17.49 26.00
C TRP A 807 18.01 16.31 25.10
N ASP A 808 16.75 15.84 25.23
CA ASP A 808 16.17 14.74 24.46
C ASP A 808 14.80 15.12 23.87
N VAL A 809 14.71 15.17 22.54
CA VAL A 809 13.52 15.61 21.79
C VAL A 809 12.30 14.71 22.05
N ASP A 810 12.47 13.38 22.07
CA ASP A 810 11.36 12.43 22.28
C ASP A 810 10.81 12.54 23.71
N LEU A 811 11.71 12.76 24.68
CA LEU A 811 11.32 12.90 26.08
C LEU A 811 10.67 14.28 26.32
N SER A 812 11.14 15.34 25.65
CA SER A 812 10.58 16.69 25.74
C SER A 812 9.15 16.76 25.16
N GLN A 813 8.90 16.07 24.05
CA GLN A 813 7.55 15.96 23.50
C GLN A 813 6.59 15.22 24.46
N LYS A 814 7.06 14.13 25.08
CA LYS A 814 6.28 13.40 26.08
C LYS A 814 6.05 14.21 27.36
N MET A 815 7.02 15.02 27.76
CA MET A 815 6.86 15.95 28.88
C MET A 815 5.83 17.04 28.56
N SER A 816 5.83 17.57 27.33
CA SER A 816 4.81 18.53 26.87
C SER A 816 3.40 17.93 26.93
N SER A 817 3.24 16.65 26.60
CA SER A 817 1.97 15.93 26.78
C SER A 817 1.56 15.76 28.26
N ASN A 818 2.53 15.61 29.18
CA ASN A 818 2.23 15.62 30.61
C ASN A 818 1.81 17.01 31.11
N ILE A 819 2.41 18.07 30.57
CA ILE A 819 1.99 19.46 30.84
C ILE A 819 0.56 19.69 30.32
N GLU A 820 0.23 19.22 29.12
CA GLU A 820 -1.13 19.28 28.57
C GLU A 820 -2.16 18.59 29.49
N LYS A 821 -1.84 17.40 30.01
CA LYS A 821 -2.71 16.71 30.99
C LYS A 821 -2.89 17.50 32.29
N CYS A 822 -1.83 18.14 32.77
CA CYS A 822 -1.91 19.00 33.95
C CYS A 822 -2.84 20.20 33.67
N ILE A 823 -2.73 20.82 32.50
CA ILE A 823 -3.61 21.91 32.05
C ILE A 823 -5.07 21.42 31.89
N GLU A 824 -5.29 20.19 31.46
CA GLU A 824 -6.63 19.58 31.39
C GLU A 824 -7.27 19.44 32.79
N ILE A 825 -6.49 19.04 33.80
CA ILE A 825 -6.96 18.97 35.18
C ILE A 825 -7.29 20.37 35.71
N ILE A 826 -6.45 21.36 35.39
CA ILE A 826 -6.73 22.76 35.70
C ILE A 826 -8.05 23.22 35.06
N ALA A 827 -8.29 22.89 33.78
CA ALA A 827 -9.53 23.24 33.09
C ALA A 827 -10.76 22.65 33.80
N LYS A 828 -10.73 21.37 34.20
CA LYS A 828 -11.84 20.74 34.94
C LYS A 828 -12.09 21.39 36.29
N LYS A 829 -11.03 21.81 36.99
CA LYS A 829 -11.15 22.49 38.29
C LYS A 829 -11.63 23.93 38.13
N LEU A 830 -11.30 24.61 37.03
CA LEU A 830 -11.90 25.90 36.67
C LEU A 830 -13.41 25.73 36.40
N GLU A 831 -13.78 24.74 35.58
CA GLU A 831 -15.18 24.45 35.21
C GLU A 831 -16.07 24.20 36.44
N ALA A 832 -15.58 23.41 37.40
CA ALA A 832 -16.30 23.08 38.63
C ALA A 832 -16.60 24.30 39.55
N ASN A 833 -15.86 25.40 39.39
CA ASN A 833 -15.99 26.60 40.23
C ASN A 833 -16.73 27.76 39.54
N LEU A 834 -17.29 27.55 38.34
CA LEU A 834 -18.03 28.58 37.61
C LEU A 834 -19.49 28.68 38.06
N HIS A 835 -19.97 29.91 38.19
CA HIS A 835 -21.37 30.21 38.50
C HIS A 835 -22.09 30.78 37.28
N LEU A 836 -22.75 29.92 36.49
CA LEU A 836 -23.40 30.29 35.21
C LEU A 836 -24.93 30.39 35.29
N GLN A 837 -25.50 30.57 36.49
CA GLN A 837 -26.95 30.76 36.62
C GLN A 837 -27.38 32.14 36.11
N ARG A 838 -28.60 32.24 35.57
CA ARG A 838 -29.12 33.48 34.97
C ARG A 838 -29.00 34.68 35.93
N ASP A 839 -29.37 34.49 37.19
CA ASP A 839 -29.34 35.55 38.21
C ASP A 839 -27.91 36.02 38.55
N ASP A 840 -26.92 35.15 38.39
CA ASP A 840 -25.50 35.47 38.61
C ASP A 840 -24.88 36.20 37.41
N LEU A 841 -25.50 36.17 36.23
CA LEU A 841 -25.00 36.77 35.00
C LEU A 841 -25.65 38.13 34.67
N LEU A 842 -26.70 38.53 35.38
CA LEU A 842 -27.36 39.82 35.18
C LEU A 842 -26.45 41.00 35.55
N LEU A 843 -26.32 41.94 34.61
CA LEU A 843 -25.46 43.11 34.76
C LEU A 843 -26.23 44.27 35.39
N GLY A 844 -25.73 44.77 36.52
CA GLY A 844 -26.34 45.87 37.27
C GLY A 844 -25.31 46.86 37.78
N ASP A 845 -25.74 47.84 38.57
CA ASP A 845 -24.86 48.89 39.12
C ASP A 845 -23.77 48.35 40.07
N ARG A 846 -23.92 47.13 40.59
CA ARG A 846 -23.00 46.52 41.56
C ARG A 846 -22.62 45.11 41.16
N LEU A 847 -21.34 44.81 41.28
CA LEU A 847 -20.77 43.47 41.07
C LEU A 847 -21.17 42.52 42.21
N THR A 848 -21.71 41.35 41.88
CA THR A 848 -21.96 40.29 42.85
C THR A 848 -20.68 39.51 43.18
N ALA A 849 -20.66 38.82 44.32
CA ALA A 849 -19.53 37.97 44.69
C ALA A 849 -19.26 36.87 43.65
N ASN A 850 -20.33 36.26 43.11
CA ASN A 850 -20.25 35.20 42.10
C ASN A 850 -19.70 35.72 40.76
N GLN A 851 -20.08 36.92 40.33
CA GLN A 851 -19.52 37.58 39.15
C GLN A 851 -18.02 37.84 39.31
N MET A 852 -17.60 38.29 40.49
CA MET A 852 -16.19 38.54 40.77
C MET A 852 -15.36 37.25 40.73
N VAL A 853 -15.92 36.12 41.18
CA VAL A 853 -15.28 34.79 41.06
C VAL A 853 -15.15 34.40 39.58
N ASN A 854 -16.21 34.50 38.79
CA ASN A 854 -16.17 34.18 37.36
C ASN A 854 -15.12 35.01 36.60
N TYR A 855 -15.04 36.33 36.85
CA TYR A 855 -14.04 37.18 36.19
C TYR A 855 -12.61 36.83 36.58
N ARG A 856 -12.35 36.42 37.84
CA ARG A 856 -11.03 35.95 38.26
C ARG A 856 -10.65 34.62 37.60
N LEU A 857 -11.59 33.68 37.48
CA LEU A 857 -11.35 32.41 36.80
C LEU A 857 -11.00 32.63 35.31
N ILE A 858 -11.67 33.57 34.64
CA ILE A 858 -11.35 33.99 33.27
C ILE A 858 -9.94 34.59 33.16
N GLN A 859 -9.50 35.37 34.17
CA GLN A 859 -8.14 35.93 34.23
C GLN A 859 -7.08 34.84 34.46
N THR A 860 -7.33 33.88 35.34
CA THR A 860 -6.46 32.72 35.56
C THR A 860 -6.28 31.91 34.28
N ALA A 861 -7.38 31.69 33.54
CA ALA A 861 -7.35 31.02 32.24
C ALA A 861 -6.49 31.78 31.22
N ASP A 862 -6.65 33.10 31.10
CA ASP A 862 -5.86 33.97 30.22
C ASP A 862 -4.36 33.95 30.55
N GLY A 863 -4.01 33.93 31.85
CA GLY A 863 -2.62 33.87 32.31
C GLY A 863 -1.90 32.58 31.88
N ILE A 864 -2.59 31.45 31.93
CA ILE A 864 -2.04 30.15 31.49
C ILE A 864 -1.96 30.10 29.94
N MET A 865 -3.01 30.56 29.25
CA MET A 865 -3.08 30.56 27.78
C MET A 865 -1.99 31.41 27.13
N LYS A 866 -1.64 32.56 27.73
CA LYS A 866 -0.54 33.42 27.24
C LYS A 866 0.83 32.76 27.30
N ARG A 867 1.08 31.92 28.30
CA ARG A 867 2.38 31.25 28.48
C ARG A 867 2.48 29.93 27.73
N TRP A 868 1.36 29.21 27.59
CA TRP A 868 1.27 27.88 26.96
C TRP A 868 0.20 27.82 25.86
N PRO A 869 0.39 28.52 24.72
CA PRO A 869 -0.65 28.62 23.68
C PRO A 869 -0.91 27.29 22.94
N SER A 870 0.07 26.39 22.82
CA SER A 870 -0.09 25.10 22.13
C SER A 870 -0.85 24.07 22.95
N GLU A 871 -0.70 24.10 24.27
CA GLU A 871 -1.19 23.08 25.22
C GLU A 871 -2.49 23.50 25.95
N SER A 872 -2.95 24.74 25.77
CA SER A 872 -4.07 25.33 26.55
C SER A 872 -5.46 25.19 25.93
N LYS A 873 -5.66 24.28 24.97
CA LYS A 873 -6.95 24.08 24.27
C LYS A 873 -8.13 23.85 25.22
N SER A 874 -7.94 23.05 26.27
CA SER A 874 -8.99 22.73 27.24
C SER A 874 -9.40 23.95 28.07
N VAL A 875 -8.43 24.78 28.48
CA VAL A 875 -8.69 26.02 29.23
C VAL A 875 -9.35 27.08 28.33
N ALA A 876 -8.94 27.16 27.07
CA ALA A 876 -9.55 28.05 26.08
C ALA A 876 -11.03 27.70 25.82
N ALA A 877 -11.40 26.42 25.84
CA ALA A 877 -12.79 25.99 25.71
C ALA A 877 -13.67 26.48 26.87
N VAL A 878 -13.19 26.30 28.12
CA VAL A 878 -13.90 26.78 29.32
C VAL A 878 -14.04 28.30 29.32
N GLN A 879 -12.98 29.02 28.94
CA GLN A 879 -13.03 30.48 28.82
C GLN A 879 -14.05 30.92 27.74
N LYS A 880 -14.12 30.23 26.61
CA LYS A 880 -15.09 30.55 25.56
C LYS A 880 -16.53 30.31 26.01
N GLU A 881 -16.81 29.17 26.64
CA GLU A 881 -18.15 28.80 27.11
C GLU A 881 -18.69 29.81 28.14
N THR A 882 -17.84 30.25 29.07
CA THR A 882 -18.21 31.30 30.04
C THR A 882 -18.52 32.64 29.40
N LEU A 883 -17.73 33.06 28.42
CA LEU A 883 -17.95 34.31 27.69
C LEU A 883 -19.22 34.24 26.83
N ASP A 884 -19.47 33.12 26.15
CA ASP A 884 -20.67 32.89 25.34
C ASP A 884 -21.95 32.93 26.22
N ALA A 885 -21.90 32.39 27.45
CA ALA A 885 -23.00 32.48 28.41
C ALA A 885 -23.29 33.93 28.83
N ILE A 886 -22.26 34.72 29.13
CA ILE A 886 -22.40 36.16 29.46
C ILE A 886 -23.01 36.92 28.28
N VAL A 887 -22.52 36.70 27.06
CA VAL A 887 -23.02 37.37 25.84
C VAL A 887 -24.48 37.01 25.58
N THR A 888 -24.87 35.77 25.81
CA THR A 888 -26.26 35.32 25.60
C THR A 888 -27.23 36.03 26.54
N GLU A 889 -26.87 36.19 27.82
CA GLU A 889 -27.73 36.89 28.78
C GLU A 889 -27.80 38.41 28.52
N VAL A 890 -26.69 39.01 28.08
CA VAL A 890 -26.65 40.40 27.62
C VAL A 890 -27.61 40.60 26.44
N LYS A 891 -27.59 39.70 25.45
CA LYS A 891 -28.50 39.76 24.30
C LYS A 891 -29.98 39.62 24.69
N ASN A 892 -30.29 38.73 25.64
CA ASN A 892 -31.65 38.57 26.16
C ASN A 892 -32.12 39.85 26.85
N SER A 893 -31.29 40.44 27.71
CA SER A 893 -31.62 41.69 28.42
C SER A 893 -31.85 42.86 27.46
N ILE A 894 -31.02 42.99 26.41
CA ILE A 894 -31.21 44.00 25.36
C ILE A 894 -32.52 43.77 24.61
N ARG A 895 -32.85 42.51 24.27
CA ARG A 895 -34.11 42.16 23.58
C ARG A 895 -35.33 42.60 24.40
N ASP A 896 -35.33 42.30 25.70
CA ASP A 896 -36.43 42.62 26.62
C ASP A 896 -36.59 44.15 26.80
N ILE A 897 -35.48 44.92 26.78
CA ILE A 897 -35.53 46.38 26.84
C ILE A 897 -36.09 46.97 25.53
N VAL A 898 -35.59 46.52 24.37
CA VAL A 898 -36.00 47.07 23.06
C VAL A 898 -37.45 46.71 22.71
N ALA A 899 -37.94 45.53 23.12
CA ALA A 899 -39.33 45.11 22.89
C ALA A 899 -40.37 46.10 23.46
N ARG A 900 -40.04 46.82 24.55
CA ARG A 900 -40.93 47.82 25.15
C ARG A 900 -41.20 49.04 24.27
N MET A 901 -40.44 49.23 23.20
CA MET A 901 -40.72 50.21 22.13
C MET A 901 -42.16 50.10 21.60
N HIS A 902 -42.74 48.89 21.58
CA HIS A 902 -44.09 48.65 21.04
C HIS A 902 -45.23 48.90 22.04
N VAL A 903 -44.90 49.06 23.33
CA VAL A 903 -45.88 49.18 24.42
C VAL A 903 -45.88 50.59 25.01
N GLU A 904 -44.73 51.25 25.08
CA GLU A 904 -44.59 52.58 25.67
C GLU A 904 -45.02 53.70 24.69
N THR A 905 -46.24 54.23 24.88
CA THR A 905 -46.73 55.36 24.07
C THR A 905 -46.10 56.69 24.51
N ARG A 906 -45.47 57.40 23.56
CA ARG A 906 -44.98 58.77 23.78
C ARG A 906 -46.15 59.76 23.86
N GLY A 907 -46.18 60.58 24.91
CA GLY A 907 -46.96 61.83 24.86
C GLY A 907 -46.35 62.84 23.88
N MET A 908 -47.00 64.00 23.67
CA MET A 908 -46.55 65.09 22.78
C MET A 908 -45.22 65.78 23.19
N THR A 909 -44.33 65.10 23.92
CA THR A 909 -43.04 65.63 24.38
C THR A 909 -41.90 65.15 23.48
N LYS A 910 -40.98 66.06 23.10
CA LYS A 910 -39.76 65.75 22.29
C LYS A 910 -38.64 65.05 23.11
N SER A 911 -38.98 64.32 24.16
CA SER A 911 -38.02 63.67 25.06
C SER A 911 -37.67 62.26 24.58
N VAL A 912 -36.47 61.76 24.96
CA VAL A 912 -36.05 60.36 24.78
C VAL A 912 -37.03 59.43 25.51
N ALA A 913 -37.33 58.27 24.92
CA ALA A 913 -38.26 57.31 25.49
C ALA A 913 -37.71 56.62 26.76
N PRO A 914 -38.58 56.19 27.69
CA PRO A 914 -38.15 55.46 28.89
C PRO A 914 -37.35 54.19 28.60
N TYR A 915 -37.78 53.36 27.63
CA TYR A 915 -37.02 52.17 27.22
C TYR A 915 -35.60 52.52 26.71
N MET A 916 -35.43 53.66 26.04
CA MET A 916 -34.14 54.10 25.51
C MET A 916 -33.21 54.62 26.61
N ILE A 917 -33.76 55.28 27.64
CA ILE A 917 -32.99 55.66 28.84
C ILE A 917 -32.46 54.40 29.54
N GLU A 918 -33.30 53.38 29.70
CA GLU A 918 -32.90 52.12 30.32
C GLU A 918 -31.86 51.36 29.49
N LEU A 919 -32.00 51.35 28.15
CA LEU A 919 -31.02 50.74 27.25
C LEU A 919 -29.66 51.42 27.38
N LEU A 920 -29.62 52.75 27.40
CA LEU A 920 -28.39 53.52 27.57
C LEU A 920 -27.73 53.27 28.94
N THR A 921 -28.52 53.16 30.00
CA THR A 921 -28.02 52.78 31.33
C THR A 921 -27.44 51.37 31.33
N TYR A 922 -28.12 50.41 30.69
CA TYR A 922 -27.64 49.03 30.61
C TYR A 922 -26.34 48.90 29.80
N ILE A 923 -26.19 49.66 28.71
CA ILE A 923 -24.95 49.72 27.92
C ILE A 923 -23.77 50.22 28.79
N ASN A 924 -23.99 51.18 29.68
CA ASN A 924 -22.96 51.61 30.65
C ASN A 924 -22.60 50.50 31.65
N HIS A 925 -23.56 49.67 32.09
CA HIS A 925 -23.26 48.53 32.95
C HIS A 925 -22.39 47.50 32.22
N ILE A 926 -22.67 47.22 30.94
CA ILE A 926 -21.85 46.31 30.13
C ILE A 926 -20.39 46.75 30.13
N ASP A 927 -20.12 48.03 29.89
CA ASP A 927 -18.75 48.57 29.87
C ASP A 927 -18.05 48.43 31.24
N MET A 928 -18.76 48.75 32.32
CA MET A 928 -18.24 48.60 33.70
C MET A 928 -17.87 47.15 34.03
N HIS A 929 -18.72 46.19 33.67
CA HIS A 929 -18.45 44.77 33.92
C HIS A 929 -17.32 44.22 33.01
N MET A 930 -17.28 44.64 31.75
CA MET A 930 -16.25 44.22 30.78
C MET A 930 -14.85 44.79 31.11
N ALA A 931 -14.75 45.87 31.89
CA ALA A 931 -13.48 46.38 32.40
C ALA A 931 -12.75 45.39 33.34
N HIS A 932 -13.48 44.46 33.97
CA HIS A 932 -12.89 43.40 34.82
C HIS A 932 -12.41 42.18 34.03
N VAL A 933 -12.82 42.05 32.77
CA VAL A 933 -12.33 41.04 31.84
C VAL A 933 -11.13 41.63 31.08
N SER A 934 -10.05 40.86 30.93
CA SER A 934 -8.81 41.29 30.27
C SER A 934 -9.11 42.01 28.94
N ARG A 935 -8.64 43.27 28.78
CA ARG A 935 -8.91 44.10 27.58
C ARG A 935 -8.58 43.37 26.27
N ALA A 936 -7.57 42.52 26.26
CA ALA A 936 -7.16 41.73 25.09
C ALA A 936 -8.21 40.69 24.65
N VAL A 937 -8.98 40.13 25.58
CA VAL A 937 -10.04 39.14 25.31
C VAL A 937 -11.31 39.85 24.82
N CYS A 938 -11.63 41.02 25.38
CA CYS A 938 -12.83 41.79 25.06
C CYS A 938 -12.82 42.41 23.65
N HIS A 939 -11.65 42.86 23.17
CA HIS A 939 -11.52 43.61 21.91
C HIS A 939 -11.54 42.75 20.64
N SER A 940 -11.39 41.42 20.74
CA SER A 940 -11.18 40.58 19.55
C SER A 940 -12.48 40.14 18.86
N HIS A 941 -13.61 40.04 19.58
CA HIS A 941 -14.89 39.62 18.97
C HIS A 941 -16.15 39.97 19.77
N ILE A 942 -16.09 39.94 21.11
CA ILE A 942 -17.29 39.99 21.98
C ILE A 942 -17.98 41.36 21.95
N LEU A 943 -17.23 42.44 22.17
CA LEU A 943 -17.79 43.80 22.14
C LEU A 943 -18.36 44.13 20.76
N SER A 944 -17.76 43.58 19.70
CA SER A 944 -18.27 43.72 18.34
C SER A 944 -19.61 43.04 18.13
N GLN A 945 -19.76 41.80 18.60
CA GLN A 945 -21.03 41.07 18.53
C GLN A 945 -22.14 41.76 19.31
N ILE A 946 -21.83 42.34 20.48
CA ILE A 946 -22.81 43.07 21.30
C ILE A 946 -23.22 44.38 20.60
N ALA A 947 -22.25 45.16 20.10
CA ALA A 947 -22.51 46.40 19.38
C ALA A 947 -23.42 46.19 18.16
N GLU A 948 -23.13 45.15 17.37
CA GLU A 948 -23.95 44.78 16.21
C GLU A 948 -25.35 44.35 16.60
N TYR A 949 -25.49 43.53 17.63
CA TYR A 949 -26.79 43.06 18.08
C TYR A 949 -27.68 44.19 18.60
N VAL A 950 -27.12 45.15 19.36
CA VAL A 950 -27.85 46.32 19.85
C VAL A 950 -28.41 47.15 18.68
N ILE A 951 -27.59 47.40 17.65
CA ILE A 951 -27.98 48.18 16.47
C ILE A 951 -29.03 47.41 15.64
N ASP A 952 -28.77 46.13 15.33
CA ASP A 952 -29.64 45.31 14.50
C ASP A 952 -31.01 45.08 15.15
N SER A 953 -31.02 44.83 16.48
CA SER A 953 -32.24 44.64 17.25
C SER A 953 -33.10 45.91 17.29
N PHE A 954 -32.47 47.09 17.42
CA PHE A 954 -33.19 48.37 17.36
C PHE A 954 -33.80 48.61 15.98
N ILE A 955 -33.01 48.44 14.90
CA ILE A 955 -33.49 48.66 13.53
C ILE A 955 -34.66 47.73 13.21
N LEU A 956 -34.55 46.43 13.57
CA LEU A 956 -35.60 45.45 13.33
C LEU A 956 -36.90 45.83 14.05
N ASN A 957 -36.82 46.20 15.33
CA ASN A 957 -38.01 46.63 16.09
C ASN A 957 -38.61 47.91 15.53
N ALA A 958 -37.79 48.87 15.10
CA ALA A 958 -38.27 50.10 14.46
C ALA A 958 -39.06 49.83 13.17
N THR A 959 -38.74 48.77 12.41
CA THR A 959 -39.51 48.41 11.20
C THR A 959 -40.96 48.00 11.46
N LEU A 960 -41.29 47.59 12.70
CA LEU A 960 -42.63 47.14 13.08
C LEU A 960 -43.51 48.26 13.62
N VAL A 961 -43.00 49.49 13.72
CA VAL A 961 -43.74 50.69 14.14
C VAL A 961 -44.19 51.45 12.91
N ARG A 962 -45.51 51.63 12.72
CA ARG A 962 -46.03 52.51 11.67
C ARG A 962 -45.87 53.96 12.06
N SER A 963 -45.35 54.78 11.15
CA SER A 963 -45.37 56.24 11.30
C SER A 963 -46.44 56.84 10.39
N HIS A 964 -47.58 57.27 10.92
CA HIS A 964 -48.58 57.99 10.12
C HIS A 964 -48.50 59.52 10.26
N GLY A 965 -47.32 60.04 10.65
CA GLY A 965 -46.99 61.47 10.61
C GLY A 965 -45.48 61.72 10.59
N SER A 966 -45.06 62.92 10.19
CA SER A 966 -43.66 63.37 10.22
C SER A 966 -43.03 63.31 11.61
N ASP A 967 -43.87 63.40 12.65
CA ASP A 967 -43.42 63.61 14.03
C ASP A 967 -42.96 62.30 14.70
N GLU A 968 -43.61 61.17 14.44
CA GLU A 968 -43.22 59.85 14.99
C GLU A 968 -41.90 59.34 14.39
N ARG A 969 -41.64 59.62 13.10
CA ARG A 969 -40.34 59.30 12.48
C ARG A 969 -39.21 60.10 13.10
N GLN A 970 -39.41 61.41 13.28
CA GLN A 970 -38.41 62.27 13.93
C GLN A 970 -38.10 61.79 15.35
N LEU A 971 -39.10 61.26 16.05
CA LEU A 971 -38.96 60.69 17.38
C LEU A 971 -38.09 59.40 17.41
N ILE A 972 -38.22 58.51 16.43
CA ILE A 972 -37.37 57.30 16.28
C ILE A 972 -35.93 57.69 15.88
N VAL A 973 -35.77 58.68 15.00
CA VAL A 973 -34.44 59.20 14.58
C VAL A 973 -33.68 59.77 15.79
N ILE A 974 -34.37 60.49 16.68
CA ILE A 974 -33.76 61.02 17.92
C ILE A 974 -33.25 59.88 18.80
N ASP A 975 -34.05 58.83 19.01
CA ASP A 975 -33.64 57.66 19.80
C ASP A 975 -32.44 56.94 19.20
N PHE A 976 -32.50 56.70 17.89
CA PHE A 976 -31.42 56.01 17.20
C PHE A 976 -30.12 56.81 17.22
N SER A 977 -30.20 58.14 17.08
CA SER A 977 -29.02 59.01 17.18
C SER A 977 -28.32 58.94 18.53
N ARG A 978 -29.08 58.82 19.63
CA ARG A 978 -28.53 58.66 20.98
C ARG A 978 -27.91 57.30 21.20
N LEU A 979 -28.52 56.25 20.67
CA LEU A 979 -27.96 54.90 20.71
C LEU A 979 -26.61 54.84 19.98
N LEU A 980 -26.54 55.42 18.78
CA LEU A 980 -25.31 55.44 17.98
C LEU A 980 -24.22 56.32 18.62
N GLU A 981 -24.59 57.43 19.26
CA GLU A 981 -23.67 58.26 20.06
C GLU A 981 -23.07 57.47 21.23
N ALA A 982 -23.88 56.70 21.95
CA ALA A 982 -23.42 55.86 23.07
C ALA A 982 -22.45 54.75 22.61
N VAL A 983 -22.80 54.00 21.56
CA VAL A 983 -21.92 52.95 21.00
C VAL A 983 -20.60 53.54 20.48
N ARG A 984 -20.64 54.74 19.86
CA ARG A 984 -19.42 55.45 19.41
C ARG A 984 -18.56 55.93 20.57
N SER A 985 -19.18 56.43 21.64
CA SER A 985 -18.45 56.95 22.81
C SER A 985 -17.65 55.87 23.55
N MET A 986 -18.04 54.60 23.39
CA MET A 986 -17.40 53.45 24.03
C MET A 986 -16.33 52.76 23.14
N GLU A 987 -16.08 53.27 21.93
CA GLU A 987 -15.10 52.70 20.98
C GLU A 987 -15.34 51.22 20.61
N TRP A 988 -16.58 50.74 20.63
CA TRP A 988 -16.87 49.35 20.28
C TRP A 988 -16.70 49.11 18.77
N PRO A 989 -15.88 48.13 18.34
CA PRO A 989 -15.69 47.84 16.92
C PRO A 989 -16.98 47.30 16.28
N SER A 990 -17.43 47.88 15.16
CA SER A 990 -18.68 47.47 14.49
C SER A 990 -18.46 47.22 12.99
N LYS A 991 -19.14 46.20 12.42
CA LYS A 991 -19.19 45.98 10.96
C LYS A 991 -19.66 47.18 10.14
N TYR A 992 -20.40 48.10 10.76
CA TYR A 992 -20.98 49.27 10.08
C TYR A 992 -20.00 50.43 9.88
N GLY A 993 -18.78 50.36 10.42
CA GLY A 993 -17.77 51.42 10.26
C GLY A 993 -18.25 52.76 10.82
N ASP A 994 -18.50 53.73 9.94
CA ASP A 994 -19.10 55.01 10.32
C ASP A 994 -20.62 54.88 10.50
N THR A 995 -21.02 54.67 11.75
CA THR A 995 -22.41 54.46 12.14
C THR A 995 -23.33 55.66 11.87
N SER A 996 -22.78 56.84 11.51
CA SER A 996 -23.59 58.03 11.16
C SER A 996 -24.45 57.82 9.91
N ARG A 997 -24.01 57.00 8.96
CA ARG A 997 -24.76 56.67 7.72
C ARG A 997 -26.00 55.83 7.99
N LEU A 998 -26.10 55.16 9.14
CA LEU A 998 -27.30 54.40 9.50
C LEU A 998 -28.49 55.31 9.81
N LEU A 999 -28.25 56.58 10.18
CA LEU A 999 -29.34 57.55 10.40
C LEU A 999 -30.15 57.81 9.13
N ASP A 1000 -29.53 57.66 7.96
CA ASP A 1000 -30.17 57.84 6.67
C ASP A 1000 -31.25 56.77 6.39
N LEU A 1001 -31.26 55.65 7.14
CA LEU A 1001 -32.28 54.60 7.04
C LEU A 1001 -33.70 55.09 7.38
N PHE A 1002 -33.80 56.07 8.29
CA PHE A 1002 -35.07 56.65 8.74
C PHE A 1002 -35.28 58.07 8.19
N GLY A 1003 -34.46 58.47 7.21
CA GLY A 1003 -34.54 59.77 6.54
C GLY A 1003 -35.77 59.91 5.63
N ALA A 1004 -36.01 61.13 5.15
CA ALA A 1004 -37.14 61.42 4.27
C ALA A 1004 -36.92 60.97 2.80
N ASP A 1005 -35.66 60.73 2.40
CA ASP A 1005 -35.31 60.35 1.02
C ASP A 1005 -35.07 58.84 0.90
N VAL A 1006 -36.02 58.17 0.22
CA VAL A 1006 -35.99 56.73 -0.03
C VAL A 1006 -34.81 56.31 -0.90
N ASP A 1007 -34.31 57.17 -1.80
CA ASP A 1007 -33.19 56.82 -2.68
C ASP A 1007 -31.83 56.89 -1.96
N VAL A 1008 -31.76 57.62 -0.84
CA VAL A 1008 -30.60 57.62 0.08
C VAL A 1008 -30.65 56.40 1.00
N MET A 1009 -31.83 56.05 1.51
CA MET A 1009 -32.05 54.85 2.33
C MET A 1009 -31.56 53.56 1.64
N LEU A 1010 -31.81 53.42 0.33
CA LEU A 1010 -31.42 52.23 -0.44
C LEU A 1010 -29.90 52.11 -0.70
N LYS A 1011 -29.11 53.15 -0.41
CA LYS A 1011 -27.66 53.17 -0.61
C LYS A 1011 -26.86 52.85 0.66
N VAL A 1012 -27.52 52.61 1.79
CA VAL A 1012 -26.86 52.29 3.05
C VAL A 1012 -26.30 50.87 2.99
N GLU A 1013 -24.96 50.76 3.03
CA GLU A 1013 -24.24 49.48 2.96
C GLU A 1013 -24.27 48.74 4.32
N GLY A 1014 -24.32 47.41 4.28
CA GLY A 1014 -24.25 46.55 5.47
C GLY A 1014 -25.59 46.13 6.09
N VAL A 1015 -26.72 46.69 5.65
CA VAL A 1015 -28.07 46.36 6.14
C VAL A 1015 -28.70 45.25 5.28
N LYS A 1016 -29.37 44.29 5.92
CA LYS A 1016 -30.06 43.18 5.23
C LYS A 1016 -31.16 43.68 4.30
N LYS A 1017 -31.34 43.04 3.13
CA LYS A 1017 -32.35 43.44 2.14
C LYS A 1017 -33.77 43.28 2.70
N SER A 1018 -33.98 42.28 3.56
CA SER A 1018 -35.24 42.05 4.28
C SER A 1018 -35.65 43.26 5.13
N VAL A 1019 -34.71 43.92 5.79
CA VAL A 1019 -34.96 45.11 6.63
C VAL A 1019 -35.37 46.30 5.77
N LEU A 1020 -34.70 46.52 4.65
CA LEU A 1020 -35.06 47.60 3.70
C LEU A 1020 -36.47 47.41 3.14
N VAL A 1021 -36.86 46.18 2.82
CA VAL A 1021 -38.23 45.85 2.39
C VAL A 1021 -39.23 46.13 3.50
N GLN A 1022 -38.94 45.75 4.75
CA GLN A 1022 -39.84 46.00 5.89
C GLN A 1022 -40.00 47.49 6.20
N LEU A 1023 -38.93 48.29 6.09
CA LEU A 1023 -39.01 49.75 6.23
C LEU A 1023 -39.93 50.37 5.17
N LEU A 1024 -39.81 49.96 3.89
CA LEU A 1024 -40.71 50.43 2.83
C LEU A 1024 -42.18 50.03 3.06
N VAL A 1025 -42.40 48.86 3.67
CA VAL A 1025 -43.74 48.40 4.08
C VAL A 1025 -44.28 49.21 5.25
N SER A 1026 -43.44 49.56 6.23
CA SER A 1026 -43.83 50.44 7.34
C SER A 1026 -44.17 51.86 6.88
N ASP A 1027 -43.44 52.35 5.88
CA ASP A 1027 -43.65 53.65 5.25
C ASP A 1027 -44.90 53.73 4.37
N SER A 1028 -45.53 52.59 4.09
CA SER A 1028 -46.71 52.48 3.25
C SER A 1028 -48.01 52.75 4.04
N PRO A 1029 -49.08 53.25 3.39
CA PRO A 1029 -50.41 53.41 4.00
C PRO A 1029 -50.94 52.11 4.62
N SER A 1030 -51.90 52.24 5.54
CA SER A 1030 -52.50 51.13 6.31
C SER A 1030 -53.16 50.03 5.47
N GLU A 1031 -53.34 50.25 4.17
CA GLU A 1031 -53.80 49.26 3.20
C GLU A 1031 -52.85 48.07 3.05
N LEU A 1032 -51.54 48.28 3.21
CA LEU A 1032 -50.52 47.23 3.20
C LEU A 1032 -50.16 46.85 4.63
N LEU A 1033 -50.57 45.66 5.09
CA LEU A 1033 -50.35 45.20 6.47
C LEU A 1033 -48.86 45.01 6.79
N LEU A 1034 -48.47 45.32 8.03
CA LEU A 1034 -47.12 45.02 8.53
C LEU A 1034 -46.89 43.50 8.62
N PRO A 1035 -45.63 43.03 8.57
CA PRO A 1035 -45.27 41.62 8.68
C PRO A 1035 -45.92 40.90 9.87
N ASN A 1036 -45.80 41.45 11.08
CA ASN A 1036 -46.41 40.90 12.29
C ASN A 1036 -47.96 40.91 12.25
N GLN A 1037 -48.55 41.98 11.72
CA GLN A 1037 -50.01 42.14 11.61
C GLN A 1037 -50.63 41.15 10.60
N SER A 1038 -49.90 40.80 9.54
CA SER A 1038 -50.35 39.86 8.51
C SER A 1038 -50.60 38.44 9.07
N VAL A 1039 -49.83 38.05 10.09
CA VAL A 1039 -49.91 36.72 10.75
C VAL A 1039 -50.59 36.80 12.12
N LYS A 1040 -50.95 38.00 12.59
CA LYS A 1040 -51.50 38.28 13.93
C LYS A 1040 -50.55 37.89 15.07
N TRP A 1041 -49.25 38.10 14.89
CA TRP A 1041 -48.25 37.90 15.93
C TRP A 1041 -48.01 39.18 16.73
N ALA A 1042 -47.64 39.03 18.01
CA ALA A 1042 -47.06 40.15 18.75
C ALA A 1042 -45.71 40.55 18.10
N PRO A 1043 -45.28 41.82 18.20
CA PRO A 1043 -43.98 42.23 17.69
C PRO A 1043 -42.82 41.37 18.23
N GLU A 1044 -42.89 40.97 19.50
CA GLU A 1044 -41.93 40.09 20.16
C GLU A 1044 -41.80 38.71 19.49
N ASP A 1045 -42.95 38.08 19.19
CA ASP A 1045 -42.98 36.77 18.52
C ASP A 1045 -42.41 36.84 17.10
N TYR A 1046 -42.64 37.97 16.41
CA TYR A 1046 -42.09 38.21 15.07
C TYR A 1046 -40.57 38.41 15.10
N VAL A 1047 -40.05 39.19 16.04
CA VAL A 1047 -38.61 39.41 16.21
C VAL A 1047 -37.91 38.09 16.52
N LYS A 1048 -38.50 37.28 17.41
CA LYS A 1048 -37.98 35.94 17.73
C LYS A 1048 -37.96 35.03 16.49
N TRP A 1049 -39.04 35.01 15.73
CA TRP A 1049 -39.11 34.25 14.47
C TRP A 1049 -38.06 34.74 13.47
N TYR A 1050 -37.88 36.05 13.33
CA TYR A 1050 -36.90 36.65 12.42
C TYR A 1050 -35.45 36.28 12.78
N GLU A 1051 -35.12 36.21 14.08
CA GLU A 1051 -33.80 35.80 14.56
C GLU A 1051 -33.51 34.30 14.34
N GLU A 1052 -34.55 33.45 14.34
CA GLU A 1052 -34.43 32.00 14.15
C GLU A 1052 -34.37 31.57 12.67
N HIS A 1053 -34.71 32.46 11.73
CA HIS A 1053 -34.83 32.13 10.29
C HIS A 1053 -33.76 32.81 9.44
N THR A 1054 -33.44 32.19 8.30
CA THR A 1054 -32.47 32.71 7.35
C THR A 1054 -33.03 33.89 6.55
N GLU A 1055 -32.15 34.74 5.99
CA GLU A 1055 -32.57 35.90 5.19
C GLU A 1055 -33.44 35.50 3.99
N MET A 1056 -33.16 34.35 3.35
CA MET A 1056 -33.99 33.86 2.24
C MET A 1056 -35.40 33.45 2.67
N GLU A 1057 -35.55 32.81 3.83
CA GLU A 1057 -36.87 32.43 4.36
C GLU A 1057 -37.69 33.66 4.72
N VAL A 1058 -37.05 34.68 5.30
CA VAL A 1058 -37.68 35.98 5.59
C VAL A 1058 -38.10 36.69 4.31
N LEU A 1059 -37.24 36.74 3.28
CA LEU A 1059 -37.58 37.34 1.99
C LEU A 1059 -38.70 36.60 1.27
N ALA A 1060 -38.73 35.27 1.34
CA ALA A 1060 -39.83 34.46 0.80
C ALA A 1060 -41.16 34.77 1.51
N PHE A 1061 -41.14 34.92 2.84
CA PHE A 1061 -42.29 35.35 3.62
C PHE A 1061 -42.78 36.74 3.20
N LEU A 1062 -41.87 37.72 3.07
CA LEU A 1062 -42.21 39.07 2.63
C LEU A 1062 -42.76 39.09 1.19
N ASN A 1063 -42.22 38.27 0.29
CA ASN A 1063 -42.75 38.13 -1.06
C ASN A 1063 -44.17 37.54 -1.07
N GLY A 1064 -44.45 36.58 -0.17
CA GLY A 1064 -45.80 36.07 0.07
C GLY A 1064 -46.78 37.15 0.53
N LEU A 1065 -46.35 38.03 1.44
CA LEU A 1065 -47.15 39.17 1.92
C LEU A 1065 -47.50 40.13 0.77
N ILE A 1066 -46.53 40.50 -0.06
CA ILE A 1066 -46.74 41.39 -1.21
C ILE A 1066 -47.63 40.75 -2.28
N THR A 1067 -47.52 39.43 -2.49
CA THR A 1067 -48.37 38.67 -3.41
C THR A 1067 -49.83 38.61 -2.93
N SER A 1068 -50.04 38.44 -1.61
CA SER A 1068 -51.36 38.51 -0.99
C SER A 1068 -51.99 39.89 -1.13
N TYR A 1069 -51.20 40.96 -0.92
CA TYR A 1069 -51.64 42.33 -1.16
C TYR A 1069 -52.04 42.56 -2.62
N ASN A 1070 -51.23 42.12 -3.59
CA ASN A 1070 -51.56 42.24 -5.02
C ASN A 1070 -52.88 41.55 -5.36
N SER A 1071 -53.09 40.34 -4.84
CA SER A 1071 -54.35 39.59 -5.03
C SER A 1071 -55.54 40.32 -4.44
N SER A 1072 -55.38 40.97 -3.28
CA SER A 1072 -56.40 41.79 -2.63
C SER A 1072 -56.75 43.04 -3.43
N VAL A 1073 -55.76 43.77 -3.96
CA VAL A 1073 -55.97 44.96 -4.82
C VAL A 1073 -56.72 44.59 -6.09
N ILE A 1074 -56.33 43.48 -6.75
CA ILE A 1074 -57.02 42.95 -7.94
C ILE A 1074 -58.47 42.58 -7.62
N SER A 1075 -58.73 41.96 -6.46
CA SER A 1075 -60.08 41.59 -6.03
C SER A 1075 -61.00 42.79 -5.75
N ARG A 1076 -60.41 43.92 -5.35
CA ARG A 1076 -61.13 45.18 -5.04
C ARG A 1076 -61.34 46.08 -6.26
N GLY A 1077 -60.79 45.71 -7.43
CA GLY A 1077 -60.91 46.49 -8.67
C GLY A 1077 -60.19 47.85 -8.63
N GLN A 1078 -59.24 48.04 -7.71
CA GLN A 1078 -58.47 49.28 -7.59
C GLN A 1078 -57.38 49.33 -8.66
N GLN A 1079 -57.24 50.46 -9.37
CA GLN A 1079 -56.23 50.64 -10.42
C GLN A 1079 -54.90 51.23 -9.92
N HIS A 1080 -54.80 51.59 -8.64
CA HIS A 1080 -53.63 52.29 -8.08
C HIS A 1080 -53.05 51.45 -6.94
N TYR A 1081 -51.75 51.15 -7.03
CA TYR A 1081 -50.97 50.52 -5.96
C TYR A 1081 -50.40 51.60 -5.03
N VAL A 1082 -49.96 51.20 -3.83
CA VAL A 1082 -49.21 52.08 -2.92
C VAL A 1082 -47.94 52.63 -3.59
N GLU A 1083 -47.58 53.88 -3.29
CA GLU A 1083 -46.42 54.62 -3.83
C GLU A 1083 -45.10 53.84 -3.79
N ASN A 1084 -44.83 53.10 -2.71
CA ASN A 1084 -43.60 52.32 -2.54
C ASN A 1084 -43.62 50.93 -3.19
N TYR A 1085 -44.75 50.48 -3.75
CA TYR A 1085 -44.92 49.13 -4.31
C TYR A 1085 -43.92 48.77 -5.43
N PRO A 1086 -43.63 49.65 -6.42
CA PRO A 1086 -42.66 49.34 -7.47
C PRO A 1086 -41.24 49.16 -6.94
N ARG A 1087 -40.87 49.90 -5.89
CA ARG A 1087 -39.56 49.83 -5.24
C ARG A 1087 -39.41 48.54 -4.44
N ILE A 1088 -40.46 48.11 -3.74
CA ILE A 1088 -40.49 46.85 -2.98
C ILE A 1088 -40.32 45.65 -3.91
N ILE A 1089 -41.02 45.61 -5.05
CA ILE A 1089 -40.88 44.52 -6.02
C ILE A 1089 -39.46 44.46 -6.59
N LYS A 1090 -38.87 45.60 -6.93
CA LYS A 1090 -37.51 45.64 -7.45
C LYS A 1090 -36.51 45.03 -6.46
N LEU A 1091 -36.62 45.37 -5.19
CA LEU A 1091 -35.75 44.79 -4.15
C LEU A 1091 -35.98 43.28 -3.95
N LEU A 1092 -37.22 42.81 -4.04
CA LEU A 1092 -37.53 41.38 -3.94
C LEU A 1092 -37.03 40.59 -5.15
N GLN A 1093 -37.04 41.19 -6.35
CA GLN A 1093 -36.49 40.61 -7.58
C GLN A 1093 -34.95 40.62 -7.60
N ASP A 1094 -34.33 41.68 -7.07
CA ASP A 1094 -32.88 41.77 -6.92
C ASP A 1094 -32.34 40.85 -5.80
N ALA A 1095 -33.22 40.22 -5.01
CA ALA A 1095 -32.89 39.33 -3.90
C ALA A 1095 -33.24 37.85 -4.14
N SER A 1096 -34.13 37.56 -5.11
CA SER A 1096 -34.42 36.20 -5.62
C SER A 1096 -33.38 35.77 -6.64
#